data_AF-A0A3M1TZF4-F1
#
_entry.id   AF-A0A3M1TZF4-F1
#
_cell.length_a   1.000
_cell.length_b   1.000
_cell.length_c   1.000
_cell.angle_alpha   90.00
_cell.angle_beta   90.00
_cell.angle_gamma   90.00
#
_symmetry.space_group_name_H-M   'P 1'
#
loop_
_entity.id
_entity.type
_entity.pdbx_description
1 polymer ?
#
loop_
_entity_poly.entity_id
_entity_poly.type
_entity_poly.pdbx_seq_one_letter_code
_entity_poly.pdbx_strand_id
1 'polypeptide(L)'
;MKRLSILTMCLLILGTARSQEFQSPVNPEDGTIRCATVEAEEARRRAHPELGTVEDFEAWLQEKMAHTDLHASREVITIPVIVHVVHNGEPVGIGTNLRYAQISSQIDVLNEDFRRKEGTSGFNADSVGADVEIEFCLANLGQDGRLLEEKGVHRINRQEMGWDEGPYSIGYVNQFIKPATIWDPTRYYNIWVLPLSNSILGFAQTPVQSTLPDLAGSSTPTTDGVVINYLNFGREGNVRPPFNKGRTTTHETGHWLGLYHTWGPSNNATSCDIDDFCDDTPLKDGPSYGCQKGTFSCGGEVMVENYMDYSNDACMNIFTLCQKARMRTVMEHSPRRKELLQSIACSEIVHAPVAQFSYSDTITCDGRMQFFDQSLNIAVDWLWDFGNGVTSTEKNPKVRFDTTGFYDVSLIANNPMGVDQISKRLYIVVNAPPVNAGEDISGCINDQVRLSAGVDDPNASYVWFPIAGIDSPLTASPTLTIMGTNAYTLTVTFPGGCEVRDTILVSGAPKPTTLALPIGSITIQSGGSAQLNAIGADHYNWSPPTGLSDPNIPNPIASPEVTTLYTVTGFNDAGCEKKDSVLVVVEGVGITPFSAVGRVFPAYPNPASEGVTLSADLHSSGKLRIRLYDLSGREVAGVFEGQVGAGKWQLNWQPAGHISAGSYFLSWEMNDARHLQKLMLTGR
;
A
#
# COMPACT_ATOMS: atom_id res chain seq x y z
N MET A 1 36.49 -67.59 46.04
CA MET A 1 36.03 -68.35 44.87
C MET A 1 36.03 -67.42 43.67
N LYS A 2 36.62 -67.88 42.56
CA LYS A 2 36.64 -67.19 41.26
C LYS A 2 35.21 -66.88 40.78
N ARG A 3 35.01 -65.74 40.12
CA ARG A 3 34.31 -65.70 38.82
C ARG A 3 34.68 -64.45 38.02
N LEU A 4 35.09 -64.75 36.81
CA LEU A 4 35.53 -63.93 35.70
C LEU A 4 34.30 -63.30 35.03
N SER A 5 34.34 -62.04 34.59
CA SER A 5 33.52 -61.54 33.48
C SER A 5 34.13 -60.27 32.85
N ILE A 6 34.80 -60.53 31.73
CA ILE A 6 34.76 -59.83 30.44
C ILE A 6 35.20 -58.36 30.39
N LEU A 7 36.38 -58.24 29.78
CA LEU A 7 37.04 -57.10 29.18
C LEU A 7 36.15 -56.41 28.12
N THR A 8 36.00 -55.08 28.18
CA THR A 8 35.75 -54.26 27.00
C THR A 8 36.69 -53.06 27.06
N MET A 9 37.77 -53.16 26.30
CA MET A 9 38.84 -52.17 26.19
C MET A 9 38.37 -51.08 25.22
N CYS A 10 37.88 -49.96 25.76
CA CYS A 10 37.72 -48.73 24.99
C CYS A 10 38.97 -47.87 25.22
N LEU A 11 39.89 -47.94 24.27
CA LEU A 11 41.09 -47.11 24.21
C LEU A 11 40.64 -45.69 23.85
N LEU A 12 40.29 -44.86 24.84
CA LEU A 12 40.14 -43.42 24.64
C LEU A 12 41.55 -42.84 24.49
N ILE A 13 41.96 -42.65 23.25
CA ILE A 13 43.06 -41.78 22.87
C ILE A 13 42.66 -40.39 23.37
N LEU A 14 43.25 -39.97 24.50
CA LEU A 14 43.29 -38.58 24.92
C LEU A 14 44.12 -37.81 23.88
N GLY A 15 43.47 -37.44 22.78
CA GLY A 15 43.95 -36.38 21.93
C GLY A 15 43.92 -35.09 22.75
N THR A 16 45.08 -34.65 23.22
CA THR A 16 45.27 -33.30 23.70
C THR A 16 45.14 -32.38 22.48
N ALA A 17 43.90 -32.01 22.14
CA ALA A 17 43.65 -30.83 21.33
C ALA A 17 44.11 -29.64 22.18
N ARG A 18 45.38 -29.30 22.02
CA ARG A 18 45.94 -28.03 22.49
C ARG A 18 45.18 -26.96 21.71
N SER A 19 44.18 -26.35 22.34
CA SER A 19 43.56 -25.13 21.82
C SER A 19 44.69 -24.13 21.58
N GLN A 20 44.95 -23.77 20.33
CA GLN A 20 45.72 -22.57 20.03
C GLN A 20 44.94 -21.41 20.67
N GLU A 21 45.43 -20.90 21.78
CA GLU A 21 44.97 -19.61 22.28
C GLU A 21 45.40 -18.57 21.23
N PHE A 22 44.43 -18.01 20.53
CA PHE A 22 44.62 -16.84 19.67
C PHE A 22 44.97 -15.66 20.59
N GLN A 23 46.25 -15.36 20.72
CA GLN A 23 46.75 -14.29 21.57
C GLN A 23 46.90 -13.00 20.78
N SER A 24 46.60 -11.87 21.43
CA SER A 24 46.78 -10.54 20.84
C SER A 24 48.23 -10.30 20.49
N PRO A 25 48.52 -9.62 19.35
CA PRO A 25 49.86 -9.19 19.07
C PRO A 25 50.36 -8.27 20.20
N VAL A 26 51.41 -8.71 20.87
CA VAL A 26 52.10 -7.96 21.92
C VAL A 26 53.22 -7.17 21.26
N ASN A 27 53.27 -5.86 21.47
CA ASN A 27 54.40 -5.05 21.03
C ASN A 27 55.68 -5.59 21.71
N PRO A 28 56.68 -6.07 20.95
CA PRO A 28 57.88 -6.66 21.51
C PRO A 28 58.75 -5.66 22.28
N GLU A 29 58.59 -4.35 22.04
CA GLU A 29 59.41 -3.31 22.67
C GLU A 29 58.91 -2.92 24.06
N ASP A 30 57.59 -2.84 24.26
CA ASP A 30 57.00 -2.29 25.49
C ASP A 30 55.93 -3.17 26.14
N GLY A 31 55.59 -4.31 25.53
CA GLY A 31 54.60 -5.25 26.05
C GLY A 31 53.15 -4.78 25.93
N THR A 32 52.89 -3.69 25.19
CA THR A 32 51.54 -3.17 24.98
C THR A 32 50.73 -4.07 24.06
N ILE A 33 49.44 -4.25 24.37
CA ILE A 33 48.47 -4.85 23.45
C ILE A 33 47.61 -3.70 22.92
N ARG A 34 47.79 -3.36 21.64
CA ARG A 34 47.12 -2.18 21.04
C ARG A 34 45.60 -2.34 21.04
N CYS A 35 45.12 -3.50 20.63
CA CYS A 35 43.70 -3.83 20.49
C CYS A 35 43.50 -5.30 20.85
N ALA A 36 42.34 -5.61 21.44
CA ALA A 36 41.92 -6.97 21.78
C ALA A 36 40.55 -7.34 21.19
N THR A 37 40.16 -6.70 20.09
CA THR A 37 38.87 -6.88 19.42
C THR A 37 38.72 -8.28 18.82
N VAL A 38 39.77 -8.81 18.19
CA VAL A 38 39.73 -10.11 17.52
C VAL A 38 39.40 -11.23 18.51
N GLU A 39 40.06 -11.24 19.67
CA GLU A 39 39.86 -12.24 20.73
C GLU A 39 38.51 -12.08 21.40
N ALA A 40 38.07 -10.83 21.61
CA ALA A 40 36.76 -10.54 22.16
C ALA A 40 35.65 -11.06 21.24
N GLU A 41 35.77 -10.82 19.93
CA GLU A 41 34.79 -11.32 18.94
C GLU A 41 34.87 -12.83 18.74
N GLU A 42 36.06 -13.44 18.75
CA GLU A 42 36.19 -14.89 18.72
C GLU A 42 35.59 -15.57 19.95
N ALA A 43 35.79 -15.00 21.15
CA ALA A 43 35.14 -15.48 22.36
C ALA A 43 33.61 -15.32 22.27
N ARG A 44 33.15 -14.19 21.74
CA ARG A 44 31.73 -13.91 21.54
C ARG A 44 31.09 -14.87 20.53
N ARG A 45 31.68 -15.09 19.36
CA ARG A 45 31.19 -16.06 18.34
C ARG A 45 31.24 -17.50 18.84
N ARG A 46 32.22 -17.87 19.68
CA ARG A 46 32.24 -19.18 20.36
C ARG A 46 31.07 -19.35 21.34
N ALA A 47 30.70 -18.29 22.05
CA ALA A 47 29.56 -18.29 22.95
C ALA A 47 28.21 -18.16 22.22
N HIS A 48 28.22 -17.54 21.03
CA HIS A 48 27.07 -17.20 20.21
C HIS A 48 27.28 -17.62 18.74
N PRO A 49 27.23 -18.92 18.42
CA PRO A 49 27.42 -19.41 17.05
C PRO A 49 26.41 -18.85 16.03
N GLU A 50 25.25 -18.37 16.50
CA GLU A 50 24.23 -17.72 15.68
C GLU A 50 24.68 -16.40 15.02
N LEU A 51 25.81 -15.83 15.45
CA LEU A 51 26.38 -14.61 14.87
C LEU A 51 27.06 -14.82 13.51
N GLY A 52 27.24 -16.07 13.08
CA GLY A 52 27.93 -16.41 11.83
C GLY A 52 29.44 -16.22 11.88
N THR A 53 30.11 -16.49 10.76
CA THR A 53 31.57 -16.36 10.62
C THR A 53 31.99 -15.00 10.06
N VAL A 54 33.30 -14.78 9.90
CA VAL A 54 33.84 -13.62 9.19
C VAL A 54 33.42 -13.64 7.73
N GLU A 55 33.49 -14.81 7.09
CA GLU A 55 33.11 -15.00 5.69
C GLU A 55 31.63 -14.71 5.45
N ASP A 56 30.76 -15.11 6.38
CA ASP A 56 29.34 -14.78 6.32
C ASP A 56 29.14 -13.24 6.37
N PHE A 57 29.90 -12.53 7.21
CA PHE A 57 29.80 -11.07 7.34
C PHE A 57 30.30 -10.37 6.09
N GLU A 58 31.41 -10.83 5.52
CA GLU A 58 31.95 -10.29 4.28
C GLU A 58 31.04 -10.56 3.09
N ALA A 59 30.46 -11.75 2.97
CA ALA A 59 29.48 -12.05 1.93
C ALA A 59 28.28 -11.09 2.00
N TRP A 60 27.77 -10.86 3.22
CA TRP A 60 26.70 -9.89 3.46
C TRP A 60 27.11 -8.45 3.11
N LEU A 61 28.29 -8.01 3.55
CA LEU A 61 28.75 -6.64 3.35
C LEU A 61 29.00 -6.35 1.87
N GLN A 62 29.64 -7.27 1.14
CA GLN A 62 29.89 -7.15 -0.29
C GLN A 62 28.58 -7.13 -1.10
N GLU A 63 27.59 -7.95 -0.72
CA GLU A 63 26.25 -7.88 -1.30
C GLU A 63 25.64 -6.47 -1.14
N LYS A 64 25.72 -5.88 0.06
CA LYS A 64 25.17 -4.54 0.31
C LYS A 64 25.96 -3.44 -0.38
N MET A 65 27.29 -3.51 -0.39
CA MET A 65 28.14 -2.55 -1.10
C MET A 65 27.85 -2.54 -2.61
N ALA A 66 27.58 -3.69 -3.22
CA ALA A 66 27.24 -3.77 -4.65
C ALA A 66 25.90 -3.10 -5.01
N HIS A 67 24.97 -2.95 -4.05
CA HIS A 67 23.65 -2.35 -4.25
C HIS A 67 23.52 -0.94 -3.64
N THR A 68 24.57 -0.44 -2.99
CA THR A 68 24.58 0.87 -2.35
C THR A 68 25.20 1.90 -3.29
N ASP A 69 24.42 2.88 -3.74
CA ASP A 69 24.97 4.01 -4.47
C ASP A 69 25.63 5.00 -3.49
N LEU A 70 26.90 4.73 -3.16
CA LEU A 70 27.71 5.59 -2.29
C LEU A 70 27.97 6.99 -2.89
N HIS A 71 27.58 7.24 -4.15
CA HIS A 71 27.58 8.59 -4.75
C HIS A 71 26.28 9.36 -4.52
N ALA A 72 25.17 8.70 -4.13
CA ALA A 72 23.87 9.32 -3.94
C ALA A 72 23.68 9.99 -2.56
N SER A 73 24.48 9.63 -1.55
CA SER A 73 24.36 10.12 -0.17
C SER A 73 25.60 10.92 0.25
N ARG A 74 25.55 12.25 0.03
CA ARG A 74 26.53 13.23 0.54
C ARG A 74 26.19 13.75 1.95
N GLU A 75 25.27 13.11 2.65
CA GLU A 75 24.86 13.56 3.97
C GLU A 75 25.87 13.12 5.01
N VAL A 76 26.32 14.07 5.84
CA VAL A 76 27.17 13.79 6.99
C VAL A 76 26.29 13.12 8.04
N ILE A 77 26.65 11.91 8.44
CA ILE A 77 25.95 11.17 9.49
C ILE A 77 26.44 11.69 10.83
N THR A 78 25.54 11.98 11.77
CA THR A 78 25.90 12.38 13.13
C THR A 78 25.49 11.29 14.12
N ILE A 79 26.45 10.71 14.83
CA ILE A 79 26.27 9.59 15.76
C ILE A 79 26.25 10.10 17.21
N PRO A 80 25.16 9.88 17.98
CA PRO A 80 25.12 10.24 19.39
C PRO A 80 25.98 9.33 20.26
N VAL A 81 26.83 9.92 21.09
CA VAL A 81 27.80 9.23 21.94
C VAL A 81 27.43 9.38 23.40
N ILE A 82 27.47 8.27 24.13
CA ILE A 82 27.47 8.25 25.59
C ILE A 82 28.78 7.61 26.09
N VAL A 83 29.49 8.33 26.95
CA VAL A 83 30.76 7.90 27.54
C VAL A 83 30.52 7.46 28.97
N HIS A 84 30.67 6.16 29.22
CA HIS A 84 30.58 5.52 30.53
C HIS A 84 31.92 5.59 31.24
N VAL A 85 32.07 6.52 32.18
CA VAL A 85 33.29 6.70 32.97
C VAL A 85 33.18 5.88 34.24
N VAL A 86 33.89 4.75 34.31
CA VAL A 86 33.91 3.89 35.49
C VAL A 86 35.01 4.35 36.44
N HIS A 87 34.62 4.80 37.63
CA HIS A 87 35.52 5.38 38.61
C HIS A 87 35.42 4.77 40.00
N ASN A 88 36.39 5.08 40.86
CA ASN A 88 36.55 4.56 42.21
C ASN A 88 36.03 5.53 43.30
N GLY A 89 35.03 6.35 42.98
CA GLY A 89 34.51 7.38 43.89
C GLY A 89 35.44 8.59 44.11
N GLU A 90 36.58 8.66 43.42
CA GLU A 90 37.47 9.83 43.48
C GLU A 90 36.84 11.06 42.81
N PRO A 91 37.26 12.29 43.16
CA PRO A 91 36.73 13.51 42.53
C PRO A 91 37.01 13.58 41.02
N VAL A 92 36.14 14.29 40.29
CA VAL A 92 36.31 14.53 38.84
C VAL A 92 37.66 15.19 38.55
N GLY A 93 38.36 14.68 37.54
CA GLY A 93 39.71 15.07 37.13
C GLY A 93 40.83 14.26 37.78
N ILE A 94 40.52 13.36 38.73
CA ILE A 94 41.50 12.51 39.41
C ILE A 94 41.30 11.06 38.98
N GLY A 95 42.40 10.31 38.86
CA GLY A 95 42.34 8.87 38.59
C GLY A 95 41.59 8.53 37.30
N THR A 96 40.62 7.64 37.39
CA THR A 96 39.77 7.22 36.27
C THR A 96 38.51 8.08 36.15
N ASN A 97 38.19 8.93 37.15
CA ASN A 97 37.09 9.89 37.06
C ASN A 97 37.44 11.10 36.17
N LEU A 98 37.46 10.90 34.84
CA LEU A 98 37.98 11.88 33.88
C LEU A 98 37.24 13.23 33.89
N ARG A 99 37.97 14.33 33.65
CA ARG A 99 37.37 15.66 33.46
C ARG A 99 36.59 15.73 32.14
N TYR A 100 35.53 16.53 32.10
CA TYR A 100 34.74 16.75 30.88
C TYR A 100 35.58 17.12 29.66
N ALA A 101 36.54 18.04 29.83
CA ALA A 101 37.41 18.51 28.74
C ALA A 101 38.24 17.39 28.08
N GLN A 102 38.64 16.37 28.85
CA GLN A 102 39.33 15.20 28.29
C GLN A 102 38.36 14.35 27.46
N ILE A 103 37.13 14.16 27.96
CA ILE A 103 36.09 13.42 27.25
C ILE A 103 35.70 14.12 25.95
N SER A 104 35.41 15.42 26.01
CA SER A 104 35.07 16.22 24.83
C SER A 104 36.22 16.25 23.82
N SER A 105 37.48 16.28 24.30
CA SER A 105 38.64 16.23 23.40
C SER A 105 38.74 14.94 22.59
N GLN A 106 38.21 13.81 23.11
CA GLN A 106 38.17 12.56 22.33
C GLN A 106 37.14 12.64 21.20
N ILE A 107 36.00 13.29 21.46
CA ILE A 107 34.96 13.47 20.46
C ILE A 107 35.44 14.43 19.37
N ASP A 108 36.19 15.48 19.74
CA ASP A 108 36.89 16.32 18.75
C ASP A 108 37.82 15.47 17.87
N VAL A 109 38.64 14.60 18.46
CA VAL A 109 39.57 13.72 17.71
C VAL A 109 38.82 12.79 16.76
N LEU A 110 37.72 12.17 17.20
CA LEU A 110 36.89 11.35 16.32
C LEU A 110 36.35 12.16 15.15
N ASN A 111 35.83 13.36 15.39
CA ASN A 111 35.38 14.26 14.33
C ASN A 111 36.51 14.72 13.40
N GLU A 112 37.72 14.92 13.91
CA GLU A 112 38.89 15.27 13.12
C GLU A 112 39.32 14.12 12.19
N ASP A 113 39.39 12.91 12.75
CA ASP A 113 39.87 11.69 12.07
C ASP A 113 38.82 11.18 11.06
N PHE A 114 37.54 11.07 11.44
CA PHE A 114 36.46 10.57 10.55
C PHE A 114 36.01 11.58 9.50
N ARG A 115 36.27 12.88 9.69
CA ARG A 115 35.99 13.90 8.67
C ARG A 115 37.19 14.27 7.80
N ARG A 116 38.35 13.62 8.01
CA ARG A 116 39.63 14.02 7.38
C ARG A 116 39.79 15.55 7.45
N LYS A 117 39.58 16.12 8.62
CA LYS A 117 39.31 17.57 8.77
C LYS A 117 40.55 18.40 8.52
N GLU A 118 40.55 19.22 7.46
CA GLU A 118 41.68 20.07 7.08
C GLU A 118 42.16 20.96 8.23
N GLY A 119 43.48 21.08 8.37
CA GLY A 119 44.12 21.85 9.44
C GLY A 119 44.23 21.13 10.79
N THR A 120 43.80 19.86 10.88
CA THR A 120 43.88 19.06 12.11
C THR A 120 44.81 17.86 11.94
N SER A 121 45.08 17.12 13.02
CA SER A 121 45.92 15.91 12.97
C SER A 121 45.22 14.71 12.29
N GLY A 122 43.93 14.83 11.96
CA GLY A 122 43.20 13.84 11.16
C GLY A 122 43.29 14.07 9.65
N PHE A 123 43.96 15.15 9.21
CA PHE A 123 44.17 15.41 7.79
C PHE A 123 45.45 14.76 7.26
N ASN A 124 45.34 14.22 6.05
CA ASN A 124 46.44 13.82 5.19
C ASN A 124 46.12 14.26 3.74
N ALA A 125 47.12 14.36 2.88
CA ALA A 125 46.95 14.71 1.46
C ALA A 125 47.01 13.49 0.52
N ASP A 126 46.92 12.27 1.06
CA ASP A 126 47.00 11.04 0.28
C ASP A 126 45.79 10.91 -0.66
N SER A 127 46.02 10.41 -1.87
CA SER A 127 44.97 10.19 -2.87
C SER A 127 43.92 9.17 -2.44
N VAL A 128 44.28 8.17 -1.63
CA VAL A 128 43.33 7.15 -1.16
C VAL A 128 42.62 7.54 0.13
N GLY A 129 43.01 8.66 0.75
CA GLY A 129 42.41 9.12 2.00
C GLY A 129 40.93 9.50 1.82
N ALA A 130 40.12 9.24 2.83
CA ALA A 130 38.68 9.51 2.79
C ALA A 130 38.21 10.44 3.91
N ASP A 131 37.41 11.44 3.57
CA ASP A 131 36.42 11.99 4.52
C ASP A 131 35.30 10.94 4.60
N VAL A 132 35.17 10.27 5.74
CA VAL A 132 34.19 9.20 5.96
C VAL A 132 32.76 9.76 6.00
N GLU A 133 32.60 11.06 6.20
CA GLU A 133 31.31 11.76 6.35
C GLU A 133 30.52 11.25 7.56
N ILE A 134 31.24 10.92 8.65
CA ILE A 134 30.68 10.59 9.95
C ILE A 134 31.19 11.60 10.98
N GLU A 135 30.27 12.16 11.75
CA GLU A 135 30.52 12.98 12.92
C GLU A 135 29.93 12.32 14.17
N PHE A 136 30.45 12.74 15.32
CA PHE A 136 30.10 12.27 16.64
C PHE A 136 29.74 13.46 17.50
N CYS A 137 28.68 13.31 18.28
CA CYS A 137 28.21 14.33 19.21
C CYS A 137 27.96 13.69 20.56
N LEU A 138 28.37 14.38 21.64
CA LEU A 138 27.99 13.95 22.97
C LEU A 138 26.48 14.10 23.13
N ALA A 139 25.82 13.02 23.56
CA ALA A 139 24.37 13.00 23.72
C ALA A 139 23.90 14.14 24.63
N ASN A 140 22.92 14.90 24.18
CA ASN A 140 22.24 15.92 24.96
C ASN A 140 21.13 15.31 25.81
N LEU A 141 20.46 14.27 25.31
CA LEU A 141 19.35 13.59 25.96
C LEU A 141 19.80 12.26 26.59
N GLY A 142 19.26 11.97 27.76
CA GLY A 142 19.36 10.69 28.45
C GLY A 142 18.42 9.62 27.89
N GLN A 143 18.57 8.38 28.37
CA GLN A 143 17.66 7.28 27.98
C GLN A 143 16.19 7.58 28.30
N ASP A 144 15.96 8.33 29.39
CA ASP A 144 14.66 8.80 29.86
C ASP A 144 14.12 10.03 29.10
N GLY A 145 14.84 10.50 28.06
CA GLY A 145 14.45 11.66 27.26
C GLY A 145 14.75 13.01 27.92
N ARG A 146 15.32 13.04 29.13
CA ARG A 146 15.66 14.29 29.82
C ARG A 146 17.03 14.81 29.39
N LEU A 147 17.27 16.10 29.57
CA LEU A 147 18.61 16.66 29.34
C LEU A 147 19.60 16.07 30.35
N LEU A 148 20.76 15.66 29.84
CA LEU A 148 21.88 15.24 30.68
C LEU A 148 22.50 16.48 31.37
N GLU A 149 22.78 16.36 32.67
CA GLU A 149 23.51 17.40 33.42
C GLU A 149 24.91 17.64 32.83
N GLU A 150 25.58 16.56 32.42
CA GLU A 150 26.86 16.58 31.71
C GLU A 150 26.67 15.86 30.37
N LYS A 151 26.64 16.63 29.26
CA LYS A 151 26.33 16.10 27.91
C LYS A 151 27.20 14.89 27.57
N GLY A 152 26.57 13.77 27.26
CA GLY A 152 27.20 12.54 26.80
C GLY A 152 28.11 11.87 27.83
N VAL A 153 27.98 12.18 29.13
CA VAL A 153 28.76 11.53 30.18
C VAL A 153 27.85 10.79 31.16
N HIS A 154 28.13 9.50 31.34
CA HIS A 154 27.54 8.65 32.36
C HIS A 154 28.63 8.23 33.34
N ARG A 155 28.67 8.82 34.54
CA ARG A 155 29.67 8.50 35.57
C ARG A 155 29.16 7.36 36.45
N ILE A 156 29.97 6.30 36.58
CA ILE A 156 29.61 5.09 37.32
C ILE A 156 30.63 4.87 38.43
N ASN A 157 30.19 4.96 39.69
CA ASN A 157 31.02 4.64 40.83
C ASN A 157 31.06 3.12 41.05
N ARG A 158 32.21 2.49 40.79
CA ARG A 158 32.37 1.04 40.94
C ARG A 158 32.07 0.54 42.36
N GLN A 159 32.31 1.37 43.38
CA GLN A 159 32.12 0.98 44.78
C GLN A 159 30.62 0.84 45.10
N GLU A 160 29.80 1.76 44.55
CA GLU A 160 28.34 1.71 44.68
C GLU A 160 27.76 0.52 43.90
N MET A 161 28.39 0.17 42.77
CA MET A 161 28.04 -1.01 41.99
C MET A 161 28.51 -2.34 42.63
N GLY A 162 29.35 -2.28 43.66
CA GLY A 162 29.93 -3.46 44.30
C GLY A 162 30.92 -4.24 43.41
N TRP A 163 31.57 -3.56 42.46
CA TRP A 163 32.53 -4.19 41.55
C TRP A 163 33.94 -4.23 42.12
N ASP A 164 34.70 -5.23 41.69
CA ASP A 164 36.08 -5.45 42.09
C ASP A 164 36.96 -4.24 41.77
N GLU A 165 38.06 -4.10 42.50
CA GLU A 165 39.08 -3.12 42.16
C GLU A 165 39.78 -3.57 40.87
N GLY A 166 39.68 -2.75 39.81
CA GLY A 166 40.37 -2.99 38.55
C GLY A 166 41.91 -3.01 38.71
N PRO A 167 42.66 -3.27 37.63
CA PRO A 167 42.23 -3.26 36.24
C PRO A 167 41.39 -4.48 35.83
N TYR A 168 40.48 -4.26 34.87
CA TYR A 168 39.49 -5.26 34.45
C TYR A 168 39.93 -6.03 33.21
N SER A 169 39.63 -7.34 33.20
CA SER A 169 39.77 -8.17 32.00
C SER A 169 38.59 -7.97 31.04
N ILE A 170 38.78 -8.31 29.77
CA ILE A 170 37.71 -8.29 28.75
C ILE A 170 36.49 -9.08 29.21
N GLY A 171 36.72 -10.27 29.79
CA GLY A 171 35.66 -11.12 30.33
C GLY A 171 34.85 -10.44 31.42
N TYR A 172 35.52 -9.77 32.37
CA TYR A 172 34.82 -9.05 33.44
C TYR A 172 33.99 -7.89 32.88
N VAL A 173 34.55 -7.13 31.93
CA VAL A 173 33.86 -6.00 31.31
C VAL A 173 32.61 -6.47 30.57
N ASN A 174 32.71 -7.52 29.74
CA ASN A 174 31.59 -8.03 28.96
C ASN A 174 30.55 -8.79 29.80
N GLN A 175 30.95 -9.40 30.92
CA GLN A 175 30.03 -10.16 31.77
C GLN A 175 29.30 -9.29 32.80
N PHE A 176 29.93 -8.24 33.32
CA PHE A 176 29.41 -7.46 34.44
C PHE A 176 29.20 -5.98 34.11
N ILE A 177 30.24 -5.30 33.60
CA ILE A 177 30.21 -3.83 33.46
C ILE A 177 29.27 -3.39 32.34
N LYS A 178 29.47 -3.87 31.11
CA LYS A 178 28.64 -3.45 29.98
C LYS A 178 27.17 -3.83 30.18
N PRO A 179 26.81 -5.09 30.55
CA PRO A 179 25.40 -5.45 30.72
C PRO A 179 24.67 -4.63 31.78
N ALA A 180 25.37 -4.17 32.81
CA ALA A 180 24.79 -3.37 33.89
C ALA A 180 24.66 -1.87 33.55
N THR A 181 25.37 -1.36 32.54
CA THR A 181 25.51 0.09 32.32
C THR A 181 25.25 0.58 30.91
N ILE A 182 25.09 -0.33 29.96
CA ILE A 182 24.82 -0.03 28.56
C ILE A 182 23.56 0.82 28.41
N TRP A 183 23.64 1.81 27.54
CA TRP A 183 22.48 2.53 27.05
C TRP A 183 22.03 1.94 25.73
N ASP A 184 20.72 2.04 25.42
CA ASP A 184 20.11 1.48 24.22
C ASP A 184 20.99 1.71 22.96
N PRO A 185 21.61 0.66 22.41
CA PRO A 185 22.59 0.80 21.34
C PRO A 185 21.94 1.12 19.98
N THR A 186 20.61 1.16 19.91
CA THR A 186 19.89 1.73 18.75
C THR A 186 19.81 3.26 18.80
N ARG A 187 20.09 3.87 19.97
CA ARG A 187 20.02 5.31 20.21
C ARG A 187 21.37 5.94 20.55
N TYR A 188 22.31 5.16 21.09
CA TYR A 188 23.62 5.65 21.54
C TYR A 188 24.76 4.75 21.06
N TYR A 189 25.84 5.37 20.60
CA TYR A 189 27.15 4.75 20.54
C TYR A 189 27.78 4.76 21.94
N ASN A 190 27.88 3.58 22.55
CA ASN A 190 28.38 3.40 23.91
C ASN A 190 29.92 3.31 23.91
N ILE A 191 30.56 4.14 24.72
CA ILE A 191 32.01 4.12 24.93
C ILE A 191 32.28 3.94 26.43
N TRP A 192 32.88 2.83 26.83
CA TRP A 192 33.32 2.62 28.21
C TRP A 192 34.77 3.06 28.40
N VAL A 193 35.02 3.79 29.47
CA VAL A 193 36.36 4.27 29.83
C VAL A 193 36.68 3.81 31.25
N LEU A 194 37.65 2.91 31.37
CA LEU A 194 37.97 2.17 32.61
C LEU A 194 39.41 1.65 32.59
N PRO A 195 39.99 1.23 33.73
CA PRO A 195 41.33 0.61 33.72
C PRO A 195 41.25 -0.82 33.18
N LEU A 196 41.93 -1.09 32.06
CA LEU A 196 42.04 -2.43 31.46
C LEU A 196 43.32 -3.16 31.93
N SER A 197 43.23 -4.48 32.05
CA SER A 197 44.38 -5.32 32.42
C SER A 197 45.23 -5.72 31.20
N ASN A 198 46.34 -6.42 31.44
CA ASN A 198 47.23 -6.96 30.40
C ASN A 198 47.79 -5.92 29.41
N SER A 199 47.92 -4.67 29.83
CA SER A 199 48.39 -3.57 28.97
C SER A 199 47.56 -3.38 27.70
N ILE A 200 46.28 -3.77 27.74
CA ILE A 200 45.33 -3.57 26.63
C ILE A 200 44.92 -2.09 26.60
N LEU A 201 44.97 -1.48 25.41
CA LEU A 201 44.53 -0.09 25.24
C LEU A 201 43.03 0.01 24.92
N GLY A 202 42.48 -0.93 24.16
CA GLY A 202 41.05 -0.95 23.85
C GLY A 202 40.57 -2.25 23.20
N PHE A 203 39.25 -2.37 23.10
CA PHE A 203 38.58 -3.36 22.25
C PHE A 203 37.17 -2.90 21.88
N ALA A 204 36.68 -3.38 20.75
CA ALA A 204 35.36 -3.09 20.20
C ALA A 204 34.48 -4.34 20.17
N GLN A 205 33.17 -4.11 20.02
CA GLN A 205 32.26 -5.11 19.51
C GLN A 205 31.94 -4.81 18.04
N THR A 206 32.14 -5.78 17.15
CA THR A 206 31.90 -5.58 15.71
C THR A 206 30.41 -5.63 15.36
N PRO A 207 30.01 -5.08 14.19
CA PRO A 207 28.65 -5.21 13.67
C PRO A 207 28.18 -6.66 13.53
N VAL A 208 26.87 -6.83 13.39
CA VAL A 208 26.21 -8.12 13.10
C VAL A 208 25.49 -8.04 11.74
N GLN A 209 25.27 -9.18 11.09
CA GLN A 209 24.58 -9.25 9.79
C GLN A 209 23.06 -9.00 9.91
N SER A 210 22.42 -8.61 8.80
CA SER A 210 21.02 -8.14 8.77
C SER A 210 19.99 -9.16 8.26
N THR A 211 20.31 -10.44 8.05
CA THR A 211 19.49 -11.33 7.21
C THR A 211 19.01 -12.66 7.82
N LEU A 212 19.08 -12.85 9.14
CA LEU A 212 18.49 -14.05 9.76
C LEU A 212 17.00 -13.84 10.08
N PRO A 213 16.06 -14.59 9.46
CA PRO A 213 14.61 -14.42 9.64
C PRO A 213 14.08 -14.73 11.05
N ASP A 214 14.93 -15.27 11.93
CA ASP A 214 14.60 -15.59 13.34
C ASP A 214 15.54 -14.89 14.35
N LEU A 215 16.32 -13.88 13.93
CA LEU A 215 17.06 -12.99 14.84
C LEU A 215 16.34 -11.65 15.08
N ALA A 216 15.01 -11.69 15.00
CA ALA A 216 14.19 -10.79 15.79
C ALA A 216 14.30 -11.18 17.29
N GLY A 217 15.41 -10.76 17.94
CA GLY A 217 15.48 -10.52 19.38
C GLY A 217 15.78 -11.69 20.33
N SER A 218 17.03 -12.17 20.41
CA SER A 218 17.44 -12.94 21.61
C SER A 218 18.87 -12.77 22.14
N SER A 219 19.82 -12.17 21.41
CA SER A 219 20.97 -11.58 22.12
C SER A 219 20.59 -10.16 22.51
N THR A 220 20.16 -9.98 23.77
CA THR A 220 20.09 -8.64 24.37
C THR A 220 21.43 -7.96 24.08
N PRO A 221 21.46 -6.77 23.45
CA PRO A 221 22.69 -6.20 22.90
C PRO A 221 23.56 -5.60 24.00
N THR A 222 23.79 -6.33 25.09
CA THR A 222 24.30 -5.89 26.39
C THR A 222 25.75 -5.43 26.38
N THR A 223 26.45 -5.63 25.27
CA THR A 223 27.89 -5.40 25.15
C THR A 223 28.31 -4.52 23.96
N ASP A 224 27.35 -3.96 23.20
CA ASP A 224 27.64 -3.17 22.00
C ASP A 224 28.31 -1.84 22.28
N GLY A 225 29.40 -1.56 21.55
CA GLY A 225 30.19 -0.35 21.69
C GLY A 225 31.68 -0.67 21.86
N VAL A 226 32.45 0.31 22.34
CA VAL A 226 33.91 0.19 22.50
C VAL A 226 34.33 0.42 23.94
N VAL A 227 35.45 -0.17 24.33
CA VAL A 227 36.06 0.00 25.66
C VAL A 227 37.46 0.51 25.47
N ILE A 228 37.80 1.58 26.18
CA ILE A 228 39.09 2.25 26.08
C ILE A 228 39.70 2.33 27.47
N ASN A 229 40.99 2.05 27.55
CA ASN A 229 41.77 2.29 28.76
C ASN A 229 41.78 3.79 29.06
N TYR A 230 41.45 4.18 30.29
CA TYR A 230 41.31 5.59 30.66
C TYR A 230 42.58 6.44 30.43
N LEU A 231 43.76 5.82 30.43
CA LEU A 231 45.04 6.49 30.12
C LEU A 231 45.27 6.75 28.63
N ASN A 232 44.36 6.30 27.77
CA ASN A 232 44.47 6.38 26.31
C ASN A 232 43.21 6.97 25.67
N PHE A 233 42.35 7.61 26.48
CA PHE A 233 41.11 8.24 26.06
C PHE A 233 41.23 9.77 26.07
N GLY A 234 41.11 10.40 24.91
CA GLY A 234 41.29 11.84 24.68
C GLY A 234 42.69 12.23 24.21
N ARG A 235 42.91 13.54 24.07
CA ARG A 235 44.21 14.13 23.69
C ARG A 235 44.81 15.06 24.74
N GLU A 236 44.11 15.20 25.87
CA GLU A 236 44.52 16.02 27.00
C GLU A 236 44.12 15.36 28.32
N GLY A 237 44.58 15.89 29.45
CA GLY A 237 44.30 15.31 30.77
C GLY A 237 45.37 14.30 31.19
N ASN A 238 44.94 13.11 31.63
CA ASN A 238 45.85 12.10 32.19
C ASN A 238 46.40 11.09 31.15
N VAL A 239 46.16 11.35 29.86
CA VAL A 239 46.60 10.49 28.75
C VAL A 239 48.12 10.30 28.67
N ARG A 240 48.58 9.13 28.19
CA ARG A 240 50.00 8.73 28.22
C ARG A 240 50.59 8.48 26.82
N PRO A 241 51.70 9.14 26.44
CA PRO A 241 52.44 8.79 25.23
C PRO A 241 52.88 7.32 25.25
N PRO A 242 53.00 6.64 24.09
CA PRO A 242 52.81 7.20 22.75
C PRO A 242 51.35 7.24 22.28
N PHE A 243 50.39 6.74 23.09
CA PHE A 243 48.98 6.61 22.75
C PHE A 243 48.12 7.69 23.45
N ASN A 244 48.42 8.95 23.14
CA ASN A 244 47.86 10.14 23.80
C ASN A 244 47.26 11.17 22.84
N LYS A 245 46.91 10.78 21.62
CA LYS A 245 46.21 11.66 20.67
C LYS A 245 44.79 11.17 20.38
N GLY A 246 44.33 10.14 21.08
CA GLY A 246 42.97 9.61 21.01
C GLY A 246 42.74 8.57 19.91
N ARG A 247 43.82 8.03 19.31
CA ARG A 247 43.68 7.15 18.12
C ARG A 247 43.35 5.72 18.49
N THR A 248 43.55 5.34 19.75
CA THR A 248 42.95 4.11 20.29
C THR A 248 41.43 4.12 20.08
N THR A 249 40.74 5.21 20.43
CA THR A 249 39.29 5.27 20.21
C THR A 249 38.93 5.32 18.73
N THR A 250 39.68 6.06 17.90
CA THR A 250 39.48 6.04 16.43
C THR A 250 39.58 4.62 15.85
N HIS A 251 40.59 3.86 16.26
CA HIS A 251 40.82 2.46 15.88
C HIS A 251 39.66 1.55 16.30
N GLU A 252 39.28 1.56 17.58
CA GLU A 252 38.17 0.72 18.06
C GLU A 252 36.82 1.13 17.42
N THR A 253 36.64 2.42 17.10
CA THR A 253 35.45 2.90 16.39
C THR A 253 35.42 2.34 14.96
N GLY A 254 36.57 2.23 14.29
CA GLY A 254 36.68 1.57 12.99
C GLY A 254 36.20 0.12 13.04
N HIS A 255 36.61 -0.65 14.05
CA HIS A 255 36.10 -2.00 14.27
C HIS A 255 34.59 -2.05 14.55
N TRP A 256 34.10 -1.13 15.38
CA TRP A 256 32.65 -1.03 15.66
C TRP A 256 31.82 -0.70 14.41
N LEU A 257 32.45 -0.09 13.40
CA LEU A 257 31.92 0.19 12.06
C LEU A 257 32.28 -0.86 10.99
N GLY A 258 32.86 -2.01 11.38
CA GLY A 258 33.07 -3.16 10.49
C GLY A 258 34.40 -3.17 9.72
N LEU A 259 35.39 -2.40 10.17
CA LEU A 259 36.76 -2.51 9.65
C LEU A 259 37.54 -3.61 10.38
N TYR A 260 38.50 -4.20 9.66
CA TYR A 260 39.51 -5.07 10.23
C TYR A 260 40.84 -4.33 10.39
N HIS A 261 41.77 -4.97 11.09
CA HIS A 261 43.16 -4.53 11.04
C HIS A 261 43.67 -4.60 9.60
N THR A 262 44.65 -3.78 9.23
CA THR A 262 45.19 -3.72 7.85
C THR A 262 45.88 -5.01 7.38
N TRP A 263 46.08 -6.00 8.27
CA TRP A 263 46.59 -7.34 7.94
C TRP A 263 45.48 -8.41 7.98
N GLY A 264 44.22 -7.99 8.08
CA GLY A 264 43.04 -8.84 8.03
C GLY A 264 42.39 -9.15 9.39
N PRO A 265 41.39 -10.04 9.38
CA PRO A 265 40.46 -10.27 10.49
C PRO A 265 41.01 -11.16 11.62
N SER A 266 42.25 -11.66 11.51
CA SER A 266 42.84 -12.59 12.47
C SER A 266 44.20 -12.11 12.99
N ASN A 267 44.55 -12.52 14.21
CA ASN A 267 45.87 -12.25 14.79
C ASN A 267 46.97 -13.19 14.27
N ASN A 268 46.62 -14.19 13.46
CA ASN A 268 47.54 -15.17 12.90
C ASN A 268 47.91 -14.86 11.44
N ALA A 269 47.62 -13.65 10.95
CA ALA A 269 48.16 -13.19 9.68
C ALA A 269 49.69 -13.12 9.80
N THR A 270 50.34 -14.22 9.46
CA THR A 270 51.79 -14.35 9.33
C THR A 270 52.15 -14.66 7.87
N SER A 271 51.16 -14.54 6.98
CA SER A 271 51.28 -14.71 5.53
C SER A 271 50.52 -13.60 4.80
N CYS A 272 50.92 -13.37 3.56
CA CYS A 272 50.30 -12.41 2.64
C CYS A 272 49.05 -12.99 1.92
N ASP A 273 48.36 -13.94 2.53
CA ASP A 273 47.19 -14.60 1.93
C ASP A 273 45.86 -14.13 2.55
N ILE A 274 45.95 -13.32 3.61
CA ILE A 274 44.81 -12.78 4.35
C ILE A 274 44.87 -11.26 4.22
N ASP A 275 43.77 -10.66 3.80
CA ASP A 275 43.64 -9.24 3.54
C ASP A 275 42.57 -8.61 4.44
N ASP A 276 42.56 -7.29 4.54
CA ASP A 276 41.54 -6.53 5.27
C ASP A 276 40.28 -6.23 4.44
N PHE A 277 40.22 -6.82 3.23
CA PHE A 277 39.15 -6.69 2.25
C PHE A 277 39.01 -5.28 1.70
N CYS A 278 40.13 -4.55 1.63
CA CYS A 278 40.21 -3.24 0.99
C CYS A 278 41.37 -3.15 0.00
N ASP A 279 41.03 -2.99 -1.28
CA ASP A 279 42.03 -2.95 -2.37
C ASP A 279 42.96 -1.72 -2.30
N ASP A 280 42.58 -0.67 -1.57
CA ASP A 280 43.35 0.57 -1.42
C ASP A 280 44.16 0.65 -0.12
N THR A 281 44.15 -0.41 0.70
CA THR A 281 45.06 -0.65 1.81
C THR A 281 46.16 -1.63 1.37
N PRO A 282 47.44 -1.25 1.39
CA PRO A 282 48.51 -2.15 1.00
C PRO A 282 48.55 -3.41 1.87
N LEU A 283 48.56 -4.57 1.20
CA LEU A 283 48.65 -5.88 1.84
C LEU A 283 49.88 -5.98 2.75
N LYS A 284 49.72 -6.59 3.93
CA LYS A 284 50.81 -6.82 4.88
C LYS A 284 50.57 -8.05 5.74
N ASP A 285 51.64 -8.62 6.29
CA ASP A 285 51.68 -9.87 7.07
C ASP A 285 51.72 -9.65 8.59
N GLY A 286 51.28 -8.49 9.09
CA GLY A 286 51.20 -8.23 10.52
C GLY A 286 51.15 -6.76 10.92
N PRO A 287 51.12 -6.44 12.23
CA PRO A 287 51.08 -5.08 12.74
C PRO A 287 52.41 -4.33 12.55
N SER A 288 52.33 -3.02 12.39
CA SER A 288 53.47 -2.11 12.50
C SER A 288 53.46 -1.42 13.85
N TYR A 289 54.63 -1.32 14.50
CA TYR A 289 54.78 -0.61 15.77
C TYR A 289 55.61 0.67 15.57
N GLY A 290 55.39 1.67 16.44
CA GLY A 290 56.10 2.94 16.32
C GLY A 290 55.64 3.76 15.11
N CYS A 291 56.59 4.38 14.40
CA CYS A 291 56.35 5.31 13.30
C CYS A 291 57.27 5.03 12.10
N GLN A 292 57.34 3.77 11.69
CA GLN A 292 58.30 3.30 10.70
C GLN A 292 57.78 3.45 9.26
N LYS A 293 57.71 4.69 8.76
CA LYS A 293 57.40 4.98 7.34
C LYS A 293 58.47 4.42 6.40
N GLY A 294 58.11 4.05 5.17
CA GLY A 294 59.05 3.47 4.20
C GLY A 294 59.39 1.99 4.45
N THR A 295 58.68 1.32 5.34
CA THR A 295 58.81 -0.13 5.53
C THR A 295 57.99 -0.89 4.50
N PHE A 296 58.43 -2.08 4.12
CA PHE A 296 57.80 -2.88 3.07
C PHE A 296 57.35 -4.23 3.63
N SER A 297 56.16 -4.66 3.24
CA SER A 297 55.61 -6.00 3.49
C SER A 297 54.78 -6.44 2.28
N CYS A 298 54.71 -7.75 2.03
CA CYS A 298 53.91 -8.35 0.95
C CYS A 298 54.05 -7.70 -0.45
N GLY A 299 55.22 -7.12 -0.75
CA GLY A 299 55.51 -6.51 -2.06
C GLY A 299 55.13 -5.02 -2.20
N GLY A 300 54.62 -4.37 -1.15
CA GLY A 300 54.28 -2.96 -1.12
C GLY A 300 54.84 -2.22 0.10
N GLU A 301 54.82 -0.88 0.05
CA GLU A 301 55.09 -0.05 1.23
C GLU A 301 53.88 -0.12 2.17
N VAL A 302 54.12 -0.33 3.47
CA VAL A 302 53.03 -0.43 4.45
C VAL A 302 52.47 0.95 4.80
N MET A 303 51.15 1.02 4.97
CA MET A 303 50.46 2.25 5.34
C MET A 303 50.39 2.40 6.87
N VAL A 304 51.52 2.71 7.51
CA VAL A 304 51.59 2.89 8.97
C VAL A 304 50.71 4.05 9.47
N GLU A 305 50.30 4.93 8.59
CA GLU A 305 49.38 6.03 8.86
C GLU A 305 47.93 5.56 9.05
N ASN A 306 47.59 4.34 8.60
CA ASN A 306 46.22 3.85 8.67
C ASN A 306 45.78 3.69 10.13
N TYR A 307 44.59 4.18 10.47
CA TYR A 307 44.08 4.06 11.83
C TYR A 307 43.87 2.60 12.27
N MET A 308 43.71 1.67 11.33
CA MET A 308 43.54 0.24 11.60
C MET A 308 44.87 -0.54 11.72
N ASP A 309 46.02 0.15 11.68
CA ASP A 309 47.32 -0.43 12.05
C ASP A 309 47.59 -0.30 13.57
N TYR A 310 48.72 -0.79 14.07
CA TYR A 310 49.15 -0.70 15.48
C TYR A 310 50.23 0.35 15.74
N SER A 311 50.46 1.24 14.76
CA SER A 311 51.42 2.33 14.88
C SER A 311 51.06 3.30 16.02
N ASN A 312 52.01 4.16 16.38
CA ASN A 312 51.78 5.15 17.43
C ASN A 312 50.75 6.21 16.97
N ASP A 313 49.96 6.71 17.93
CA ASP A 313 48.91 7.70 17.68
C ASP A 313 49.36 8.90 16.83
N ALA A 314 50.60 9.37 17.03
CA ALA A 314 51.13 10.55 16.33
C ALA A 314 51.37 10.32 14.82
N CYS A 315 51.36 9.07 14.37
CA CYS A 315 51.63 8.69 12.99
C CYS A 315 50.38 8.30 12.22
N MET A 316 49.29 8.00 12.92
CA MET A 316 48.00 7.67 12.32
C MET A 316 47.25 8.92 11.89
N ASN A 317 46.81 8.97 10.63
CA ASN A 317 46.00 10.06 10.10
C ASN A 317 45.16 9.71 8.84
N ILE A 318 44.92 8.43 8.53
CA ILE A 318 44.16 8.04 7.33
C ILE A 318 43.19 6.87 7.56
N PHE A 319 41.95 7.06 7.10
CA PHE A 319 41.08 5.99 6.60
C PHE A 319 41.05 6.08 5.07
N THR A 320 40.90 4.94 4.39
CA THR A 320 40.85 4.89 2.93
C THR A 320 39.44 4.98 2.35
N LEU A 321 39.32 5.14 1.03
CA LEU A 321 38.04 5.20 0.31
C LEU A 321 37.27 3.88 0.41
N CYS A 322 37.95 2.73 0.34
CA CYS A 322 37.31 1.44 0.60
C CYS A 322 36.84 1.33 2.06
N GLN A 323 37.67 1.71 3.02
CA GLN A 323 37.29 1.67 4.44
C GLN A 323 36.05 2.54 4.70
N LYS A 324 35.96 3.74 4.08
CA LYS A 324 34.74 4.55 4.09
C LYS A 324 33.52 3.79 3.55
N ALA A 325 33.65 3.15 2.40
CA ALA A 325 32.55 2.41 1.76
C ALA A 325 31.98 1.32 2.68
N ARG A 326 32.88 0.57 3.36
CA ARG A 326 32.51 -0.44 4.35
C ARG A 326 31.77 0.16 5.54
N MET A 327 32.32 1.21 6.15
CA MET A 327 31.70 1.87 7.32
C MET A 327 30.33 2.47 6.99
N ARG A 328 30.18 3.11 5.83
CA ARG A 328 28.90 3.70 5.38
C ARG A 328 27.86 2.60 5.15
N THR A 329 28.26 1.49 4.52
CA THR A 329 27.36 0.34 4.32
C THR A 329 26.91 -0.27 5.64
N VAL A 330 27.81 -0.41 6.63
CA VAL A 330 27.45 -0.86 7.98
C VAL A 330 26.44 0.09 8.63
N MET A 331 26.64 1.41 8.52
CA MET A 331 25.72 2.40 9.05
C MET A 331 24.33 2.34 8.42
N GLU A 332 24.22 2.02 7.14
CA GLU A 332 22.94 1.96 6.45
C GLU A 332 22.18 0.64 6.68
N HIS A 333 22.90 -0.48 6.85
CA HIS A 333 22.28 -1.80 6.77
C HIS A 333 22.39 -2.65 8.05
N SER A 334 23.41 -2.43 8.90
CA SER A 334 23.63 -3.29 10.07
C SER A 334 22.66 -2.95 11.21
N PRO A 335 22.07 -3.96 11.89
CA PRO A 335 21.26 -3.73 13.08
C PRO A 335 21.99 -2.95 14.17
N ARG A 336 21.25 -2.09 14.87
CA ARG A 336 21.69 -1.06 15.82
C ARG A 336 22.35 0.14 15.15
N ARG A 337 23.09 -0.03 14.05
CA ARG A 337 23.81 1.08 13.40
C ARG A 337 22.86 1.92 12.56
N LYS A 338 21.98 1.29 11.79
CA LYS A 338 20.96 2.00 10.98
C LYS A 338 19.95 2.76 11.83
N GLU A 339 19.63 2.27 13.02
CA GLU A 339 18.72 2.92 13.96
C GLU A 339 19.33 4.19 14.56
N LEU A 340 20.66 4.24 14.73
CA LEU A 340 21.36 5.44 15.23
C LEU A 340 21.15 6.65 14.33
N LEU A 341 20.94 6.43 13.02
CA LEU A 341 20.65 7.50 12.05
C LEU A 341 19.34 8.24 12.35
N GLN A 342 18.46 7.64 13.14
CA GLN A 342 17.17 8.20 13.55
C GLN A 342 17.21 8.71 15.00
N SER A 343 18.34 8.58 15.69
CA SER A 343 18.46 8.97 17.08
C SER A 343 18.45 10.49 17.23
N ILE A 344 17.52 10.98 18.05
CA ILE A 344 17.42 12.40 18.40
C ILE A 344 18.35 12.80 19.55
N ALA A 345 19.20 11.89 20.06
CA ALA A 345 19.92 12.10 21.31
C ALA A 345 20.89 13.30 21.29
N CYS A 346 21.35 13.75 20.12
CA CYS A 346 22.16 14.97 19.99
C CYS A 346 21.37 16.24 19.71
N SER A 347 20.05 16.16 19.62
CA SER A 347 19.22 17.30 19.30
C SER A 347 19.31 18.36 20.39
N GLU A 348 19.48 19.61 19.98
CA GLU A 348 19.32 20.75 20.87
C GLU A 348 17.81 21.01 21.03
N ILE A 349 17.27 20.74 22.22
CA ILE A 349 15.87 21.03 22.53
C ILE A 349 15.79 22.47 23.04
N VAL A 350 15.37 23.38 22.17
CA VAL A 350 15.31 24.83 22.47
C VAL A 350 13.88 25.38 22.58
N HIS A 351 12.87 24.61 22.19
CA HIS A 351 11.45 24.99 22.29
C HIS A 351 10.63 23.88 22.93
N ALA A 352 9.57 24.26 23.66
CA ALA A 352 8.54 23.33 24.11
C ALA A 352 7.84 22.68 22.88
N PRO A 353 7.32 21.44 23.02
CA PRO A 353 6.65 20.77 21.92
C PRO A 353 5.37 21.53 21.53
N VAL A 354 4.91 21.33 20.30
CA VAL A 354 3.55 21.73 19.91
C VAL A 354 2.78 20.46 19.62
N ALA A 355 1.84 20.12 20.50
CA ALA A 355 1.17 18.82 20.50
C ALA A 355 0.27 18.68 19.28
N GLN A 356 0.50 17.65 18.47
CA GLN A 356 -0.32 17.31 17.33
C GLN A 356 -0.41 15.79 17.16
N PHE A 357 -1.54 15.31 16.65
CA PHE A 357 -1.69 13.90 16.31
C PHE A 357 -2.63 13.66 15.14
N SER A 358 -2.44 12.51 14.51
CA SER A 358 -3.39 11.89 13.58
C SER A 358 -3.80 10.50 14.07
N TYR A 359 -4.76 9.89 13.38
CA TYR A 359 -5.34 8.59 13.75
C TYR A 359 -5.78 7.85 12.49
N SER A 360 -5.86 6.52 12.59
CA SER A 360 -6.47 5.65 11.56
C SER A 360 -7.98 5.90 11.45
N ASP A 361 -8.65 5.28 10.47
CA ASP A 361 -10.10 5.42 10.28
C ASP A 361 -10.91 5.17 11.56
N THR A 362 -12.00 5.95 11.72
CA THR A 362 -12.87 5.89 12.90
C THR A 362 -13.94 4.81 12.81
N ILE A 363 -14.07 4.12 11.66
CA ILE A 363 -14.91 2.93 11.49
C ILE A 363 -13.99 1.71 11.61
N THR A 364 -14.28 0.83 12.56
CA THR A 364 -13.41 -0.31 12.87
C THR A 364 -14.22 -1.59 13.00
N CYS A 365 -13.62 -2.73 12.66
CA CYS A 365 -14.34 -4.00 12.69
C CYS A 365 -14.28 -4.67 14.06
N ASP A 366 -13.25 -4.34 14.86
CA ASP A 366 -12.99 -4.95 16.17
C ASP A 366 -12.80 -3.90 17.29
N GLY A 367 -13.02 -2.63 16.97
CA GLY A 367 -12.81 -1.50 17.88
C GLY A 367 -11.40 -0.95 17.89
N ARG A 368 -10.42 -1.53 17.16
CA ARG A 368 -9.02 -1.09 17.26
C ARG A 368 -8.70 0.05 16.32
N MET A 369 -8.11 1.11 16.87
CA MET A 369 -7.57 2.26 16.15
C MET A 369 -6.10 2.47 16.48
N GLN A 370 -5.36 3.02 15.52
CA GLN A 370 -3.98 3.45 15.67
C GLN A 370 -3.93 4.97 15.77
N PHE A 371 -3.18 5.49 16.73
CA PHE A 371 -2.88 6.92 16.85
C PHE A 371 -1.40 7.17 16.51
N PHE A 372 -1.12 8.36 15.97
CA PHE A 372 0.22 8.77 15.57
C PHE A 372 0.55 10.14 16.13
N ASP A 373 1.63 10.24 16.88
CA ASP A 373 2.21 11.52 17.28
C ASP A 373 2.72 12.28 16.04
N GLN A 374 2.38 13.56 15.97
CA GLN A 374 2.84 14.51 14.95
C GLN A 374 3.34 15.80 15.61
N SER A 375 3.66 15.76 16.90
CA SER A 375 4.06 16.93 17.65
C SER A 375 5.33 17.56 17.07
N LEU A 376 5.36 18.89 17.02
CA LEU A 376 6.52 19.66 16.56
C LEU A 376 7.47 19.94 17.74
N ASN A 377 8.66 20.46 17.44
CA ASN A 377 9.69 20.85 18.43
C ASN A 377 10.15 19.71 19.36
N ILE A 378 10.25 18.49 18.83
CA ILE A 378 10.75 17.27 19.52
C ILE A 378 10.01 17.01 20.84
N ALA A 379 9.04 16.11 20.79
CA ALA A 379 8.50 15.46 21.99
C ALA A 379 9.37 14.25 22.36
N VAL A 380 9.63 14.08 23.66
CA VAL A 380 10.40 12.95 24.20
C VAL A 380 9.57 12.08 25.13
N ASP A 381 8.40 12.57 25.55
CA ASP A 381 7.47 11.90 26.45
C ASP A 381 6.02 12.24 26.04
N TRP A 382 5.14 11.25 26.14
CA TRP A 382 3.75 11.34 25.69
C TRP A 382 2.83 10.81 26.78
N LEU A 383 1.67 11.46 26.95
CA LEU A 383 0.56 10.91 27.71
C LEU A 383 -0.71 11.07 26.89
N TRP A 384 -1.27 9.93 26.50
CA TRP A 384 -2.53 9.84 25.80
C TRP A 384 -3.65 9.53 26.78
N ASP A 385 -4.80 10.18 26.60
CA ASP A 385 -6.08 9.78 27.18
C ASP A 385 -7.08 9.66 26.02
N PHE A 386 -7.66 8.48 25.84
CA PHE A 386 -8.55 8.20 24.71
C PHE A 386 -10.03 8.46 25.03
N GLY A 387 -10.35 8.99 26.21
CA GLY A 387 -11.71 9.32 26.62
C GLY A 387 -12.60 8.10 26.92
N ASN A 388 -12.05 6.88 26.82
CA ASN A 388 -12.70 5.61 27.16
C ASN A 388 -12.18 5.00 28.48
N GLY A 389 -11.38 5.76 29.24
CA GLY A 389 -10.71 5.30 30.46
C GLY A 389 -9.38 4.59 30.24
N VAL A 390 -8.93 4.42 28.98
CA VAL A 390 -7.60 3.92 28.63
C VAL A 390 -6.64 5.10 28.44
N THR A 391 -5.41 4.94 28.92
CA THR A 391 -4.30 5.87 28.70
C THR A 391 -3.09 5.14 28.13
N SER A 392 -2.16 5.85 27.49
CA SER A 392 -0.89 5.28 27.01
C SER A 392 0.24 6.30 27.10
N THR A 393 1.48 5.80 27.27
CA THR A 393 2.72 6.61 27.16
C THR A 393 3.53 6.27 25.91
N GLU A 394 3.01 5.40 25.05
CA GLU A 394 3.64 5.10 23.76
C GLU A 394 3.52 6.29 22.82
N LYS A 395 4.54 6.52 21.99
CA LYS A 395 4.50 7.57 20.96
C LYS A 395 3.34 7.37 19.97
N ASN A 396 3.12 6.14 19.53
CA ASN A 396 2.11 5.76 18.54
C ASN A 396 1.27 4.58 19.07
N PRO A 397 0.30 4.81 19.95
CA PRO A 397 -0.44 3.75 20.62
C PRO A 397 -1.53 3.14 19.74
N LYS A 398 -1.78 1.83 19.93
CA LYS A 398 -2.94 1.12 19.38
C LYS A 398 -3.95 0.84 20.48
N VAL A 399 -5.19 1.29 20.29
CA VAL A 399 -6.23 1.32 21.34
C VAL A 399 -7.49 0.64 20.84
N ARG A 400 -8.22 -0.02 21.75
CA ARG A 400 -9.52 -0.62 21.46
C ARG A 400 -10.66 0.18 22.12
N PHE A 401 -11.70 0.46 21.34
CA PHE A 401 -12.98 1.00 21.79
C PHE A 401 -14.04 -0.10 21.75
N ASP A 402 -14.80 -0.25 22.83
CA ASP A 402 -15.80 -1.33 22.95
C ASP A 402 -17.20 -0.90 22.49
N THR A 403 -17.47 0.41 22.42
CA THR A 403 -18.78 0.96 22.07
C THR A 403 -18.67 2.04 20.99
N THR A 404 -19.71 2.16 20.16
CA THR A 404 -19.84 3.28 19.22
C THR A 404 -20.22 4.55 19.99
N GLY A 405 -19.53 5.66 19.74
CA GLY A 405 -19.81 6.91 20.45
C GLY A 405 -18.81 8.04 20.19
N PHE A 406 -19.02 9.16 20.88
CA PHE A 406 -18.08 10.28 20.89
C PHE A 406 -17.05 10.09 22.01
N TYR A 407 -15.78 10.28 21.66
CA TYR A 407 -14.63 10.20 22.57
C TYR A 407 -13.79 11.47 22.47
N ASP A 408 -13.46 12.07 23.61
CA ASP A 408 -12.52 13.19 23.67
C ASP A 408 -11.11 12.62 23.83
N VAL A 409 -10.39 12.49 22.71
CA VAL A 409 -9.03 11.97 22.68
C VAL A 409 -8.05 13.12 22.88
N SER A 410 -7.14 13.00 23.83
CA SER A 410 -6.12 13.99 24.11
C SER A 410 -4.72 13.41 24.09
N LEU A 411 -3.76 14.23 23.65
CA LEU A 411 -2.33 13.98 23.69
C LEU A 411 -1.66 15.12 24.44
N ILE A 412 -0.90 14.76 25.46
CA ILE A 412 0.05 15.65 26.13
C ILE A 412 1.44 15.26 25.61
N ALA A 413 2.12 16.19 24.95
CA ALA A 413 3.49 16.02 24.49
C ALA A 413 4.42 16.84 25.39
N ASN A 414 5.51 16.24 25.83
CA ASN A 414 6.42 16.84 26.80
C ASN A 414 7.87 16.78 26.31
N ASN A 415 8.63 17.83 26.62
CA ASN A 415 10.08 17.85 26.55
C ASN A 415 10.69 18.73 27.66
N PRO A 416 12.02 18.75 27.82
CA PRO A 416 12.68 19.54 28.88
C PRO A 416 12.39 21.06 28.84
N MET A 417 11.94 21.60 27.71
CA MET A 417 11.60 23.01 27.56
C MET A 417 10.13 23.32 27.89
N GLY A 418 9.28 22.31 28.02
CA GLY A 418 7.90 22.48 28.43
C GLY A 418 6.98 21.38 27.92
N VAL A 419 5.68 21.63 28.09
CA VAL A 419 4.61 20.70 27.74
C VAL A 419 3.56 21.44 26.91
N ASP A 420 2.96 20.73 25.97
CA ASP A 420 1.77 21.19 25.25
C ASP A 420 0.73 20.07 25.16
N GLN A 421 -0.53 20.45 24.99
CA GLN A 421 -1.65 19.52 24.96
C GLN A 421 -2.62 19.85 23.84
N ILE A 422 -3.12 18.80 23.18
CA ILE A 422 -4.20 18.90 22.21
C ILE A 422 -5.29 17.88 22.51
N SER A 423 -6.55 18.28 22.33
CA SER A 423 -7.72 17.40 22.43
C SER A 423 -8.57 17.48 21.16
N LYS A 424 -8.98 16.32 20.64
CA LYS A 424 -9.91 16.20 19.50
C LYS A 424 -11.09 15.32 19.90
N ARG A 425 -12.30 15.78 19.59
CA ARG A 425 -13.52 15.00 19.78
C ARG A 425 -13.79 14.14 18.55
N LEU A 426 -13.70 12.82 18.70
CA LEU A 426 -13.84 11.85 17.62
C LEU A 426 -15.16 11.09 17.75
N TYR A 427 -15.82 10.77 16.64
CA TYR A 427 -16.94 9.85 16.60
C TYR A 427 -16.46 8.50 16.07
N ILE A 428 -16.41 7.50 16.95
CA ILE A 428 -15.83 6.18 16.66
C ILE A 428 -16.97 5.17 16.53
N VAL A 429 -16.95 4.41 15.45
CA VAL A 429 -17.92 3.36 15.12
C VAL A 429 -17.26 1.99 15.30
N VAL A 430 -17.76 1.25 16.28
CA VAL A 430 -17.30 -0.11 16.60
C VAL A 430 -18.22 -1.10 15.94
N ASN A 431 -17.63 -1.94 15.07
CA ASN A 431 -18.29 -2.75 14.05
C ASN A 431 -18.89 -1.89 12.94
N ALA A 432 -18.77 -2.37 11.70
CA ALA A 432 -19.37 -1.68 10.57
C ALA A 432 -20.91 -1.56 10.71
N PRO A 433 -21.51 -0.47 10.19
CA PRO A 433 -22.96 -0.37 10.10
C PRO A 433 -23.55 -1.59 9.37
N PRO A 434 -24.73 -2.09 9.80
CA PRO A 434 -25.42 -3.10 9.03
C PRO A 434 -25.80 -2.55 7.66
N VAL A 435 -25.64 -3.37 6.62
CA VAL A 435 -26.07 -3.04 5.24
C VAL A 435 -27.35 -3.79 4.91
N ASN A 436 -28.19 -3.20 4.08
CA ASN A 436 -29.48 -3.79 3.69
C ASN A 436 -29.69 -3.55 2.19
N ALA A 437 -29.66 -4.62 1.41
CA ALA A 437 -29.83 -4.63 -0.04
C ALA A 437 -31.29 -4.44 -0.48
N GLY A 438 -32.24 -4.36 0.47
CA GLY A 438 -33.67 -4.16 0.25
C GLY A 438 -34.50 -5.43 0.46
N GLU A 439 -35.79 -5.34 0.13
CA GLU A 439 -36.67 -6.52 0.10
C GLU A 439 -36.51 -7.27 -1.24
N ASP A 440 -36.91 -8.55 -1.25
CA ASP A 440 -36.96 -9.36 -2.47
C ASP A 440 -37.86 -8.71 -3.53
N ILE A 441 -37.42 -8.75 -4.79
CA ILE A 441 -38.08 -8.06 -5.90
C ILE A 441 -38.75 -9.10 -6.81
N SER A 442 -40.01 -8.87 -7.16
CA SER A 442 -40.74 -9.65 -8.18
C SER A 442 -41.19 -8.75 -9.32
N GLY A 443 -40.95 -9.16 -10.56
CA GLY A 443 -41.35 -8.39 -11.75
C GLY A 443 -41.28 -9.20 -13.05
N CYS A 444 -41.49 -8.55 -14.18
CA CYS A 444 -41.44 -9.18 -15.49
C CYS A 444 -40.02 -9.13 -16.07
N ILE A 445 -39.66 -10.13 -16.87
CA ILE A 445 -38.39 -10.10 -17.60
C ILE A 445 -38.37 -8.86 -18.52
N ASN A 446 -37.24 -8.14 -18.46
CA ASN A 446 -36.92 -6.83 -19.04
C ASN A 446 -37.46 -5.59 -18.30
N ASP A 447 -38.12 -5.75 -17.15
CA ASP A 447 -38.43 -4.60 -16.29
C ASP A 447 -37.14 -4.05 -15.64
N GLN A 448 -37.13 -2.76 -15.34
CA GLN A 448 -36.03 -2.09 -14.66
C GLN A 448 -36.43 -1.72 -13.22
N VAL A 449 -35.56 -2.03 -12.27
CA VAL A 449 -35.73 -1.74 -10.84
C VAL A 449 -34.47 -1.09 -10.30
N ARG A 450 -34.61 -0.19 -9.33
CA ARG A 450 -33.47 0.47 -8.68
C ARG A 450 -33.11 -0.29 -7.41
N LEU A 451 -31.88 -0.80 -7.34
CA LEU A 451 -31.34 -1.40 -6.12
C LEU A 451 -30.87 -0.29 -5.16
N SER A 452 -30.75 -0.62 -3.88
CA SER A 452 -30.24 0.30 -2.86
C SER A 452 -29.46 -0.46 -1.81
N ALA A 453 -28.30 0.06 -1.42
CA ALA A 453 -27.48 -0.49 -0.35
C ALA A 453 -27.97 -0.14 1.06
N GLY A 454 -29.00 0.69 1.18
CA GLY A 454 -29.50 1.22 2.46
C GLY A 454 -28.55 2.18 3.17
N VAL A 455 -27.32 2.34 2.65
CA VAL A 455 -26.27 3.25 3.11
C VAL A 455 -25.57 3.89 1.91
N ASP A 456 -25.36 5.21 1.97
CA ASP A 456 -24.64 5.98 0.96
C ASP A 456 -23.48 6.73 1.64
N ASP A 457 -22.39 5.99 1.89
CA ASP A 457 -21.15 6.52 2.47
C ASP A 457 -20.17 6.80 1.32
N PRO A 458 -19.74 8.07 1.13
CA PRO A 458 -18.86 8.45 0.03
C PRO A 458 -17.46 7.81 0.11
N ASN A 459 -17.09 7.25 1.27
CA ASN A 459 -15.80 6.59 1.47
C ASN A 459 -15.90 5.06 1.47
N ALA A 460 -17.11 4.49 1.34
CA ALA A 460 -17.29 3.04 1.20
C ALA A 460 -17.22 2.60 -0.26
N SER A 461 -16.79 1.37 -0.50
CA SER A 461 -16.85 0.73 -1.82
C SER A 461 -17.99 -0.28 -1.89
N TYR A 462 -18.69 -0.33 -3.01
CA TYR A 462 -19.85 -1.18 -3.23
C TYR A 462 -19.55 -2.21 -4.32
N VAL A 463 -20.05 -3.43 -4.16
CA VAL A 463 -20.00 -4.48 -5.18
C VAL A 463 -21.31 -5.26 -5.17
N TRP A 464 -22.03 -5.23 -6.28
CA TRP A 464 -23.19 -6.09 -6.52
C TRP A 464 -22.79 -7.29 -7.39
N PHE A 465 -23.17 -8.49 -6.96
CA PHE A 465 -22.90 -9.72 -7.70
C PHE A 465 -24.11 -10.67 -7.69
N PRO A 466 -24.48 -11.32 -8.81
CA PRO A 466 -23.84 -11.24 -10.13
C PRO A 466 -24.06 -9.86 -10.78
N ILE A 467 -23.15 -9.43 -11.67
CA ILE A 467 -23.28 -8.14 -12.37
C ILE A 467 -24.32 -8.16 -13.50
N ALA A 468 -24.88 -9.34 -13.79
CA ALA A 468 -25.75 -9.56 -14.92
C ALA A 468 -27.02 -8.71 -14.80
N GLY A 469 -27.25 -7.82 -15.76
CA GLY A 469 -28.41 -6.92 -15.81
C GLY A 469 -28.25 -5.64 -14.98
N ILE A 470 -27.13 -5.45 -14.27
CA ILE A 470 -26.85 -4.25 -13.46
C ILE A 470 -26.02 -3.26 -14.28
N ASP A 471 -26.42 -1.99 -14.31
CA ASP A 471 -25.73 -0.93 -15.06
C ASP A 471 -24.39 -0.52 -14.42
N SER A 472 -24.39 -0.24 -13.12
CA SER A 472 -23.29 0.35 -12.36
C SER A 472 -23.04 -0.43 -11.07
N PRO A 473 -22.56 -1.69 -11.15
CA PRO A 473 -22.51 -2.63 -10.02
C PRO A 473 -21.56 -2.21 -8.89
N LEU A 474 -20.83 -1.10 -9.04
CA LEU A 474 -19.93 -0.55 -8.03
C LEU A 474 -20.50 0.68 -7.29
N THR A 475 -21.80 0.93 -7.42
CA THR A 475 -22.47 2.08 -6.80
C THR A 475 -23.44 1.64 -5.71
N ALA A 476 -23.78 2.56 -4.79
CA ALA A 476 -24.73 2.31 -3.71
C ALA A 476 -26.17 2.08 -4.20
N SER A 477 -26.51 2.52 -5.42
CA SER A 477 -27.89 2.41 -5.93
C SER A 477 -27.96 2.26 -7.46
N PRO A 478 -27.53 1.11 -8.01
CA PRO A 478 -27.58 0.86 -9.44
C PRO A 478 -28.99 0.51 -9.93
N THR A 479 -29.16 0.51 -11.24
CA THR A 479 -30.37 0.01 -11.92
C THR A 479 -30.16 -1.43 -12.37
N LEU A 480 -31.08 -2.31 -12.02
CA LEU A 480 -31.12 -3.70 -12.44
C LEU A 480 -32.22 -3.91 -13.48
N THR A 481 -31.88 -4.55 -14.60
CA THR A 481 -32.82 -5.10 -15.57
C THR A 481 -33.08 -6.57 -15.24
N ILE A 482 -34.33 -6.93 -14.97
CA ILE A 482 -34.72 -8.29 -14.58
C ILE A 482 -34.55 -9.22 -15.79
N MET A 483 -33.67 -10.21 -15.70
CA MET A 483 -33.43 -11.18 -16.78
C MET A 483 -33.98 -12.58 -16.49
N GLY A 484 -34.51 -12.80 -15.30
CA GLY A 484 -34.96 -14.08 -14.77
C GLY A 484 -34.81 -14.11 -13.25
N THR A 485 -34.90 -15.29 -12.64
CA THR A 485 -34.74 -15.43 -11.20
C THR A 485 -33.28 -15.58 -10.81
N ASN A 486 -32.71 -14.60 -10.09
CA ASN A 486 -31.33 -14.60 -9.61
C ASN A 486 -31.24 -13.99 -8.20
N ALA A 487 -30.33 -14.51 -7.37
CA ALA A 487 -29.98 -13.88 -6.10
C ALA A 487 -28.82 -12.90 -6.32
N TYR A 488 -28.96 -11.67 -5.84
CA TYR A 488 -27.97 -10.61 -5.92
C TYR A 488 -27.44 -10.29 -4.53
N THR A 489 -26.14 -10.48 -4.32
CA THR A 489 -25.41 -10.14 -3.10
C THR A 489 -24.74 -8.78 -3.26
N LEU A 490 -25.03 -7.88 -2.33
CA LEU A 490 -24.30 -6.65 -2.08
C LEU A 490 -23.14 -6.94 -1.12
N THR A 491 -21.95 -6.48 -1.46
CA THR A 491 -20.80 -6.36 -0.54
C THR A 491 -20.44 -4.89 -0.41
N VAL A 492 -20.40 -4.39 0.82
CA VAL A 492 -19.94 -3.03 1.14
C VAL A 492 -18.67 -3.13 1.97
N THR A 493 -17.63 -2.42 1.56
CA THR A 493 -16.38 -2.30 2.31
C THR A 493 -16.25 -0.88 2.82
N PHE A 494 -16.27 -0.70 4.14
CA PHE A 494 -16.12 0.59 4.79
C PHE A 494 -14.64 0.97 4.97
N PRO A 495 -14.33 2.27 5.17
CA PRO A 495 -13.04 2.70 5.70
C PRO A 495 -12.64 1.88 6.94
N GLY A 496 -11.35 1.55 7.09
CA GLY A 496 -10.89 0.56 8.07
C GLY A 496 -10.99 -0.91 7.64
N GLY A 497 -11.54 -1.21 6.46
CA GLY A 497 -11.49 -2.53 5.82
C GLY A 497 -12.62 -3.50 6.21
N CYS A 498 -13.73 -3.00 6.78
CA CYS A 498 -14.83 -3.85 7.21
C CYS A 498 -15.76 -4.20 6.06
N GLU A 499 -15.91 -5.49 5.78
CA GLU A 499 -16.87 -5.99 4.80
C GLU A 499 -18.17 -6.45 5.45
N VAL A 500 -19.30 -5.94 4.96
CA VAL A 500 -20.64 -6.42 5.30
C VAL A 500 -21.36 -6.82 4.03
N ARG A 501 -22.18 -7.88 4.09
CA ARG A 501 -22.90 -8.40 2.94
C ARG A 501 -24.38 -8.58 3.24
N ASP A 502 -25.18 -8.39 2.21
CA ASP A 502 -26.61 -8.71 2.23
C ASP A 502 -27.05 -9.24 0.86
N THR A 503 -28.10 -10.06 0.81
CA THR A 503 -28.55 -10.72 -0.42
C THR A 503 -30.06 -10.55 -0.58
N ILE A 504 -30.46 -10.16 -1.80
CA ILE A 504 -31.87 -10.15 -2.23
C ILE A 504 -32.12 -11.20 -3.31
N LEU A 505 -33.33 -11.75 -3.34
CA LEU A 505 -33.82 -12.56 -4.46
C LEU A 505 -34.61 -11.68 -5.43
N VAL A 506 -34.22 -11.70 -6.70
CA VAL A 506 -34.96 -11.04 -7.78
C VAL A 506 -35.60 -12.11 -8.65
N SER A 507 -36.93 -12.14 -8.69
CA SER A 507 -37.73 -13.11 -9.43
C SER A 507 -38.30 -12.49 -10.71
N GLY A 508 -37.96 -13.07 -11.86
CA GLY A 508 -38.41 -12.60 -13.18
C GLY A 508 -39.39 -13.57 -13.84
N ALA A 509 -40.64 -13.13 -14.04
CA ALA A 509 -41.63 -13.91 -14.78
C ALA A 509 -41.58 -13.59 -16.29
N PRO A 510 -41.59 -14.60 -17.18
CA PRO A 510 -41.63 -14.36 -18.62
C PRO A 510 -42.97 -13.78 -19.05
N LYS A 511 -42.95 -12.79 -19.94
CA LYS A 511 -44.19 -12.34 -20.61
C LYS A 511 -44.83 -13.49 -21.40
N PRO A 512 -46.16 -13.51 -21.60
CA PRO A 512 -46.86 -14.56 -22.35
C PRO A 512 -46.17 -14.90 -23.69
N THR A 513 -45.77 -16.16 -23.87
CA THR A 513 -44.88 -16.56 -24.98
C THR A 513 -45.56 -16.40 -26.34
N THR A 514 -46.85 -16.70 -26.46
CA THR A 514 -47.59 -16.69 -27.72
C THR A 514 -48.93 -16.01 -27.54
N LEU A 515 -49.01 -14.68 -27.60
CA LEU A 515 -50.29 -14.01 -27.86
C LEU A 515 -50.41 -13.89 -29.37
N ALA A 516 -51.31 -14.67 -29.96
CA ALA A 516 -51.45 -14.78 -31.41
C ALA A 516 -52.91 -14.66 -31.83
N LEU A 517 -53.16 -13.75 -32.76
CA LEU A 517 -54.42 -13.59 -33.49
C LEU A 517 -54.31 -14.11 -34.92
N PRO A 518 -55.44 -14.36 -35.62
CA PRO A 518 -55.43 -14.70 -37.05
C PRO A 518 -54.65 -13.65 -37.86
N ILE A 519 -53.76 -14.11 -38.74
CA ILE A 519 -52.98 -13.22 -39.60
C ILE A 519 -53.92 -12.56 -40.63
N GLY A 520 -54.06 -11.24 -40.57
CA GLY A 520 -54.86 -10.44 -41.50
C GLY A 520 -56.15 -9.89 -40.90
N SER A 521 -56.98 -9.29 -41.76
CA SER A 521 -58.31 -8.80 -41.37
C SER A 521 -59.37 -9.90 -41.52
N ILE A 522 -60.38 -9.90 -40.66
CA ILE A 522 -61.56 -10.77 -40.78
C ILE A 522 -62.70 -9.96 -41.38
N THR A 523 -63.30 -10.44 -42.47
CA THR A 523 -64.45 -9.76 -43.11
C THR A 523 -65.77 -10.39 -42.69
N ILE A 524 -66.73 -9.56 -42.26
CA ILE A 524 -68.10 -9.93 -41.92
C ILE A 524 -69.09 -9.11 -42.75
N GLN A 525 -70.26 -9.66 -43.07
CA GLN A 525 -71.35 -8.88 -43.66
C GLN A 525 -71.99 -7.97 -42.59
N SER A 526 -72.69 -6.92 -43.01
CA SER A 526 -73.44 -6.04 -42.09
C SER A 526 -74.44 -6.85 -41.26
N GLY A 527 -74.35 -6.72 -39.93
CA GLY A 527 -75.11 -7.52 -38.97
C GLY A 527 -74.54 -8.93 -38.72
N GLY A 528 -73.43 -9.29 -39.37
CA GLY A 528 -72.69 -10.52 -39.14
C GLY A 528 -71.80 -10.45 -37.90
N SER A 529 -71.13 -11.57 -37.61
CA SER A 529 -70.21 -11.69 -36.48
C SER A 529 -69.01 -12.57 -36.85
N ALA A 530 -67.90 -12.36 -36.15
CA ALA A 530 -66.67 -13.12 -36.29
C ALA A 530 -66.21 -13.64 -34.93
N GLN A 531 -65.85 -14.92 -34.87
CA GLN A 531 -65.21 -15.50 -33.68
C GLN A 531 -63.74 -15.07 -33.64
N LEU A 532 -63.36 -14.26 -32.65
CA LEU A 532 -61.96 -13.99 -32.34
C LEU A 532 -61.41 -15.15 -31.51
N ASN A 533 -60.15 -15.50 -31.70
CA ASN A 533 -59.47 -16.52 -30.91
C ASN A 533 -58.04 -16.05 -30.63
N ALA A 534 -57.79 -15.64 -29.39
CA ALA A 534 -56.47 -15.45 -28.83
C ALA A 534 -56.08 -16.69 -28.02
N ILE A 535 -54.82 -17.07 -28.09
CA ILE A 535 -54.23 -18.15 -27.29
C ILE A 535 -53.01 -17.63 -26.54
N GLY A 536 -52.51 -18.43 -25.58
CA GLY A 536 -51.20 -18.31 -24.94
C GLY A 536 -51.02 -17.21 -23.90
N ALA A 537 -52.11 -16.78 -23.27
CA ALA A 537 -52.14 -16.06 -21.98
C ALA A 537 -53.10 -16.76 -20.99
N ASP A 538 -52.94 -16.49 -19.69
CA ASP A 538 -53.78 -17.03 -18.61
C ASP A 538 -55.06 -16.17 -18.43
N HIS A 539 -54.92 -14.85 -18.62
CA HIS A 539 -56.01 -13.89 -18.63
C HIS A 539 -55.96 -12.99 -19.87
N TYR A 540 -57.12 -12.49 -20.31
CA TYR A 540 -57.25 -11.69 -21.52
C TYR A 540 -58.05 -10.43 -21.23
N ASN A 541 -57.76 -9.35 -21.94
CA ASN A 541 -58.53 -8.12 -21.92
C ASN A 541 -58.53 -7.47 -23.31
N TRP A 542 -59.70 -7.39 -23.93
CA TRP A 542 -59.90 -6.87 -25.27
C TRP A 542 -60.40 -5.42 -25.28
N SER A 543 -59.87 -4.60 -26.18
CA SER A 543 -60.28 -3.21 -26.39
C SER A 543 -60.40 -2.87 -27.87
N PRO A 544 -61.46 -2.18 -28.32
CA PRO A 544 -62.61 -1.75 -27.53
C PRO A 544 -63.51 -2.94 -27.12
N PRO A 545 -64.26 -2.87 -26.00
CA PRO A 545 -65.20 -3.92 -25.62
C PRO A 545 -66.49 -3.89 -26.46
N THR A 546 -66.75 -2.80 -27.17
CA THR A 546 -67.96 -2.59 -27.96
C THR A 546 -68.08 -3.63 -29.08
N GLY A 547 -69.25 -4.27 -29.16
CA GLY A 547 -69.52 -5.32 -30.14
C GLY A 547 -68.88 -6.67 -29.83
N LEU A 548 -68.18 -6.84 -28.69
CA LEU A 548 -67.68 -8.14 -28.25
C LEU A 548 -68.69 -8.82 -27.32
N SER A 549 -68.77 -10.15 -27.38
CA SER A 549 -69.60 -10.94 -26.47
C SER A 549 -69.12 -10.87 -25.02
N ASP A 550 -67.80 -10.93 -24.81
CA ASP A 550 -67.14 -10.76 -23.51
C ASP A 550 -65.67 -10.36 -23.73
N PRO A 551 -65.22 -9.16 -23.30
CA PRO A 551 -63.86 -8.71 -23.54
C PRO A 551 -62.79 -9.42 -22.69
N ASN A 552 -63.14 -10.33 -21.76
CA ASN A 552 -62.17 -10.94 -20.83
C ASN A 552 -61.86 -12.41 -21.13
N ILE A 553 -62.42 -12.98 -22.20
CA ILE A 553 -62.20 -14.38 -22.58
C ILE A 553 -61.22 -14.49 -23.76
N PRO A 554 -60.54 -15.64 -23.93
CA PRO A 554 -59.66 -15.88 -25.08
C PRO A 554 -60.40 -15.81 -26.43
N ASN A 555 -61.70 -16.12 -26.45
CA ASN A 555 -62.47 -16.30 -27.67
C ASN A 555 -63.80 -15.51 -27.69
N PRO A 556 -63.77 -14.17 -27.76
CA PRO A 556 -64.98 -13.38 -27.91
C PRO A 556 -65.56 -13.46 -29.33
N ILE A 557 -66.88 -13.37 -29.43
CA ILE A 557 -67.59 -13.11 -30.70
C ILE A 557 -67.61 -11.60 -30.91
N ALA A 558 -67.05 -11.13 -32.02
CA ALA A 558 -67.05 -9.74 -32.45
C ALA A 558 -68.14 -9.49 -33.50
N SER A 559 -69.07 -8.59 -33.18
CA SER A 559 -70.18 -8.14 -34.03
C SER A 559 -70.20 -6.60 -34.15
N PRO A 560 -69.12 -5.95 -34.59
CA PRO A 560 -69.10 -4.50 -34.70
C PRO A 560 -70.04 -4.00 -35.82
N GLU A 561 -70.61 -2.81 -35.65
CA GLU A 561 -71.46 -2.16 -36.66
C GLU A 561 -70.66 -1.48 -37.78
N VAL A 562 -69.39 -1.16 -37.50
CA VAL A 562 -68.43 -0.56 -38.43
C VAL A 562 -67.09 -1.27 -38.33
N THR A 563 -66.25 -1.19 -39.37
CA THR A 563 -64.90 -1.76 -39.33
C THR A 563 -64.14 -1.30 -38.08
N THR A 564 -63.70 -2.26 -37.25
CA THR A 564 -63.16 -2.01 -35.91
C THR A 564 -61.83 -2.76 -35.72
N LEU A 565 -60.84 -2.08 -35.14
CA LEU A 565 -59.57 -2.69 -34.71
C LEU A 565 -59.69 -3.11 -33.25
N TYR A 566 -59.61 -4.42 -32.99
CA TYR A 566 -59.59 -4.98 -31.65
C TYR A 566 -58.16 -5.29 -31.23
N THR A 567 -57.75 -4.83 -30.05
CA THR A 567 -56.46 -5.12 -29.40
C THR A 567 -56.71 -6.02 -28.20
N VAL A 568 -56.04 -7.16 -28.14
CA VAL A 568 -56.03 -8.05 -26.96
C VAL A 568 -54.78 -7.79 -26.13
N THR A 569 -54.95 -7.65 -24.84
CA THR A 569 -53.87 -7.70 -23.84
C THR A 569 -53.98 -9.02 -23.10
N GLY A 570 -52.98 -9.89 -23.25
CA GLY A 570 -52.88 -11.14 -22.52
C GLY A 570 -51.97 -10.98 -21.31
N PHE A 571 -52.34 -11.56 -20.17
CA PHE A 571 -51.56 -11.60 -18.94
C PHE A 571 -51.24 -13.04 -18.57
N ASN A 572 -50.09 -13.28 -17.95
CA ASN A 572 -49.83 -14.53 -17.24
C ASN A 572 -50.28 -14.43 -15.77
N ASP A 573 -50.20 -15.55 -15.04
CA ASP A 573 -50.49 -15.60 -13.59
C ASP A 573 -49.63 -14.65 -12.73
N ALA A 574 -48.46 -14.22 -13.23
CA ALA A 574 -47.59 -13.25 -12.58
C ALA A 574 -47.92 -11.78 -12.92
N GLY A 575 -48.95 -11.53 -13.72
CA GLY A 575 -49.39 -10.19 -14.13
C GLY A 575 -48.62 -9.56 -15.30
N CYS A 576 -47.72 -10.28 -15.96
CA CYS A 576 -46.95 -9.79 -17.09
C CYS A 576 -47.76 -9.75 -18.38
N GLU A 577 -47.77 -8.60 -19.07
CA GLU A 577 -48.61 -8.38 -20.25
C GLU A 577 -47.89 -8.53 -21.60
N LYS A 578 -48.66 -8.96 -22.61
CA LYS A 578 -48.34 -8.89 -24.05
C LYS A 578 -49.57 -8.40 -24.82
N LYS A 579 -49.37 -7.70 -25.95
CA LYS A 579 -50.48 -7.17 -26.77
C LYS A 579 -50.40 -7.65 -28.21
N ASP A 580 -51.56 -7.88 -28.83
CA ASP A 580 -51.74 -8.17 -30.26
C ASP A 580 -53.05 -7.53 -30.76
N SER A 581 -53.23 -7.38 -32.08
CA SER A 581 -54.41 -6.72 -32.65
C SER A 581 -54.93 -7.38 -33.93
N VAL A 582 -56.25 -7.34 -34.13
CA VAL A 582 -56.95 -7.86 -35.31
C VAL A 582 -57.98 -6.85 -35.82
N LEU A 583 -58.05 -6.68 -37.14
CA LEU A 583 -59.01 -5.80 -37.80
C LEU A 583 -60.23 -6.60 -38.27
N VAL A 584 -61.43 -6.24 -37.81
CA VAL A 584 -62.70 -6.81 -38.27
C VAL A 584 -63.39 -5.82 -39.21
N VAL A 585 -63.59 -6.22 -40.46
CA VAL A 585 -64.13 -5.39 -41.55
C VAL A 585 -65.61 -5.70 -41.75
N VAL A 586 -66.48 -4.69 -41.69
CA VAL A 586 -67.94 -4.83 -41.89
C VAL A 586 -68.32 -4.42 -43.31
N GLU A 587 -68.76 -5.39 -44.11
CA GLU A 587 -69.27 -5.17 -45.47
C GLU A 587 -70.79 -4.95 -45.46
N GLY A 588 -71.22 -3.72 -45.71
CA GLY A 588 -72.64 -3.40 -45.91
C GLY A 588 -73.14 -3.71 -47.32
N VAL A 589 -74.29 -4.39 -47.41
CA VAL A 589 -75.10 -4.44 -48.64
C VAL A 589 -75.60 -3.03 -48.94
N GLY A 590 -74.80 -2.32 -49.72
CA GLY A 590 -75.01 -0.94 -50.13
C GLY A 590 -73.89 -0.46 -51.05
N ILE A 591 -73.39 -1.35 -51.92
CA ILE A 591 -72.43 -1.01 -52.96
C ILE A 591 -73.00 -1.58 -54.26
N THR A 592 -73.60 -0.72 -55.09
CA THR A 592 -73.82 -1.07 -56.50
C THR A 592 -72.48 -1.42 -57.14
N PRO A 593 -72.38 -2.47 -57.96
CA PRO A 593 -71.15 -2.81 -58.65
C PRO A 593 -70.67 -1.61 -59.47
N PHE A 594 -69.38 -1.30 -59.32
CA PHE A 594 -68.67 -0.17 -59.91
C PHE A 594 -68.76 -0.19 -61.45
N SER A 595 -69.76 0.49 -62.03
CA SER A 595 -70.01 0.50 -63.49
C SER A 595 -69.70 1.84 -64.18
N ALA A 596 -69.42 2.92 -63.44
CA ALA A 596 -69.19 4.25 -64.03
C ALA A 596 -67.73 4.47 -64.53
N VAL A 597 -66.78 3.69 -64.02
CA VAL A 597 -65.35 3.74 -64.35
C VAL A 597 -64.94 2.33 -64.76
N GLY A 598 -64.46 2.15 -65.99
CA GLY A 598 -64.28 0.82 -66.57
C GLY A 598 -63.13 0.02 -65.99
N ARG A 599 -61.95 0.62 -65.96
CA ARG A 599 -60.76 0.09 -65.29
C ARG A 599 -60.01 1.23 -64.64
N VAL A 600 -59.83 1.14 -63.33
CA VAL A 600 -58.83 1.95 -62.63
C VAL A 600 -57.50 1.23 -62.80
N PHE A 601 -56.50 1.91 -63.36
CA PHE A 601 -55.14 1.40 -63.39
C PHE A 601 -54.46 1.75 -62.06
N PRO A 602 -53.61 0.87 -61.54
CA PRO A 602 -53.01 1.10 -60.24
C PRO A 602 -52.16 2.37 -60.25
N ALA A 603 -52.28 3.16 -59.18
CA ALA A 603 -51.32 4.20 -58.84
C ALA A 603 -49.87 3.68 -59.02
N TYR A 604 -49.08 4.31 -59.90
CA TYR A 604 -47.72 3.86 -60.24
C TYR A 604 -46.72 5.04 -60.27
N PRO A 605 -45.52 4.92 -59.67
CA PRO A 605 -45.06 3.78 -58.88
C PRO A 605 -45.80 3.67 -57.54
N ASN A 606 -45.94 2.44 -57.03
CA ASN A 606 -46.46 2.15 -55.70
C ASN A 606 -45.67 0.96 -55.12
N PRO A 607 -44.73 1.18 -54.18
CA PRO A 607 -44.56 2.39 -53.37
C PRO A 607 -44.05 3.64 -54.13
N ALA A 608 -44.51 4.83 -53.73
CA ALA A 608 -44.15 6.12 -54.33
C ALA A 608 -43.21 6.92 -53.42
N SER A 609 -42.12 7.46 -53.99
CA SER A 609 -41.13 8.29 -53.28
C SER A 609 -41.29 9.79 -53.57
N GLU A 610 -41.51 10.18 -54.82
CA GLU A 610 -41.54 11.60 -55.23
C GLU A 610 -42.81 12.04 -55.98
N GLY A 611 -43.71 11.10 -56.24
CA GLY A 611 -44.97 11.34 -56.97
C GLY A 611 -45.57 10.04 -57.49
N VAL A 612 -46.85 10.07 -57.83
CA VAL A 612 -47.59 8.92 -58.33
C VAL A 612 -48.46 9.31 -59.51
N THR A 613 -48.47 8.45 -60.52
CA THR A 613 -49.35 8.57 -61.68
C THR A 613 -50.63 7.80 -61.40
N LEU A 614 -51.76 8.49 -61.48
CA LEU A 614 -53.10 7.95 -61.35
C LEU A 614 -53.75 7.90 -62.73
N SER A 615 -54.20 6.73 -63.17
CA SER A 615 -54.80 6.56 -64.50
C SER A 615 -56.08 5.74 -64.43
N ALA A 616 -57.09 6.11 -65.23
CA ALA A 616 -58.35 5.39 -65.33
C ALA A 616 -58.90 5.42 -66.76
N ASP A 617 -59.66 4.40 -67.15
CA ASP A 617 -60.49 4.42 -68.36
C ASP A 617 -61.96 4.65 -67.96
N LEU A 618 -62.51 5.81 -68.30
CA LEU A 618 -63.81 6.30 -67.85
C LEU A 618 -64.89 5.94 -68.88
N HIS A 619 -65.93 5.21 -68.48
CA HIS A 619 -67.01 4.80 -69.40
C HIS A 619 -68.02 5.94 -69.70
N SER A 620 -68.08 6.96 -68.85
CA SER A 620 -69.00 8.09 -68.98
C SER A 620 -68.34 9.38 -68.53
N SER A 621 -68.89 10.52 -68.96
CA SER A 621 -68.44 11.84 -68.49
C SER A 621 -69.09 12.16 -67.15
N GLY A 622 -68.39 12.85 -66.25
CA GLY A 622 -68.94 13.18 -64.93
C GLY A 622 -67.93 13.84 -64.00
N LYS A 623 -68.38 14.15 -62.78
CA LYS A 623 -67.52 14.76 -61.77
C LYS A 623 -66.70 13.67 -61.07
N LEU A 624 -65.38 13.70 -61.26
CA LEU A 624 -64.44 12.82 -60.59
C LEU A 624 -63.83 13.52 -59.37
N ARG A 625 -63.85 12.85 -58.22
CA ARG A 625 -63.20 13.27 -56.98
C ARG A 625 -62.25 12.18 -56.50
N ILE A 626 -61.01 12.54 -56.22
CA ILE A 626 -60.01 11.64 -55.64
C ILE A 626 -59.54 12.23 -54.31
N ARG A 627 -59.55 11.41 -53.26
CA ARG A 627 -59.17 11.74 -51.89
C ARG A 627 -58.21 10.71 -51.31
N LEU A 628 -57.30 11.16 -50.45
CA LEU A 628 -56.35 10.33 -49.72
C LEU A 628 -56.76 10.25 -48.26
N TYR A 629 -56.83 9.03 -47.72
CA TYR A 629 -57.17 8.75 -46.33
C TYR A 629 -56.03 8.00 -45.64
N ASP A 630 -55.78 8.30 -44.36
CA ASP A 630 -54.89 7.49 -43.53
C ASP A 630 -55.56 6.17 -43.12
N LEU A 631 -54.82 5.30 -42.42
CA LEU A 631 -55.34 4.00 -41.97
C LEU A 631 -56.49 4.12 -40.96
N SER A 632 -56.70 5.30 -40.37
CA SER A 632 -57.83 5.59 -39.48
C SER A 632 -59.07 6.10 -40.23
N GLY A 633 -58.99 6.26 -41.55
CA GLY A 633 -60.09 6.76 -42.38
C GLY A 633 -60.23 8.29 -42.37
N ARG A 634 -59.25 9.03 -41.81
CA ARG A 634 -59.25 10.49 -41.84
C ARG A 634 -58.70 10.98 -43.18
N GLU A 635 -59.37 11.93 -43.81
CA GLU A 635 -58.89 12.56 -45.04
C GLU A 635 -57.60 13.34 -44.74
N VAL A 636 -56.51 12.93 -45.37
CA VAL A 636 -55.19 13.56 -45.25
C VAL A 636 -54.88 14.48 -46.43
N ALA A 637 -55.46 14.24 -47.61
CA ALA A 637 -55.30 15.14 -48.74
C ALA A 637 -56.41 15.03 -49.80
N GLY A 638 -56.79 16.16 -50.37
CA GLY A 638 -57.55 16.24 -51.61
C GLY A 638 -56.64 16.07 -52.83
N VAL A 639 -56.80 14.98 -53.58
CA VAL A 639 -55.91 14.65 -54.71
C VAL A 639 -56.40 15.27 -56.02
N PHE A 640 -57.69 15.16 -56.31
CA PHE A 640 -58.31 15.76 -57.50
C PHE A 640 -59.80 16.02 -57.28
N GLU A 641 -60.35 17.06 -57.89
CA GLU A 641 -61.80 17.22 -58.05
C GLU A 641 -62.11 18.05 -59.30
N GLY A 642 -62.89 17.49 -60.24
CA GLY A 642 -63.20 18.18 -61.48
C GLY A 642 -64.15 17.41 -62.40
N GLN A 643 -64.65 18.07 -63.44
CA GLN A 643 -65.41 17.42 -64.52
C GLN A 643 -64.43 16.75 -65.49
N VAL A 644 -64.70 15.50 -65.83
CA VAL A 644 -63.88 14.69 -66.75
C VAL A 644 -64.77 14.04 -67.82
N GLY A 645 -64.25 13.91 -69.04
CA GLY A 645 -64.93 13.25 -70.15
C GLY A 645 -64.74 11.73 -70.14
N ALA A 646 -65.58 11.01 -70.88
CA ALA A 646 -65.38 9.57 -71.12
C ALA A 646 -64.08 9.30 -71.91
N GLY A 647 -63.42 8.18 -71.63
CA GLY A 647 -62.14 7.76 -72.20
C GLY A 647 -60.99 7.72 -71.17
N LYS A 648 -59.76 7.58 -71.66
CA LYS A 648 -58.56 7.50 -70.81
C LYS A 648 -58.28 8.84 -70.12
N TRP A 649 -58.13 8.80 -68.79
CA TRP A 649 -57.79 9.91 -67.94
C TRP A 649 -56.51 9.60 -67.15
N GLN A 650 -55.66 10.62 -66.94
CA GLN A 650 -54.41 10.49 -66.20
C GLN A 650 -54.08 11.78 -65.43
N LEU A 651 -53.52 11.62 -64.22
CA LEU A 651 -53.02 12.69 -63.37
C LEU A 651 -51.70 12.26 -62.72
N ASN A 652 -50.68 13.11 -62.82
CA ASN A 652 -49.46 12.97 -62.04
C ASN A 652 -49.63 13.80 -60.76
N TRP A 653 -49.72 13.14 -59.61
CA TRP A 653 -49.91 13.78 -58.31
C TRP A 653 -48.65 13.64 -57.45
N GLN A 654 -48.27 14.72 -56.76
CA GLN A 654 -47.17 14.73 -55.83
C GLN A 654 -47.69 14.97 -54.40
N PRO A 655 -47.35 14.11 -53.42
CA PRO A 655 -47.68 14.35 -52.03
C PRO A 655 -47.05 15.64 -51.51
N ALA A 656 -47.83 16.44 -50.79
CA ALA A 656 -47.30 17.62 -50.11
C ALA A 656 -46.35 17.20 -48.98
N GLY A 657 -45.33 18.02 -48.70
CA GLY A 657 -44.24 17.69 -47.76
C GLY A 657 -44.64 17.44 -46.30
N HIS A 658 -45.91 17.66 -45.93
CA HIS A 658 -46.46 17.35 -44.61
C HIS A 658 -47.12 15.97 -44.52
N ILE A 659 -47.20 15.23 -45.63
CA ILE A 659 -47.73 13.86 -45.66
C ILE A 659 -46.57 12.90 -45.39
N SER A 660 -46.57 12.26 -44.22
CA SER A 660 -45.51 11.35 -43.78
C SER A 660 -45.44 10.07 -44.63
N ALA A 661 -44.29 9.40 -44.63
CA ALA A 661 -44.16 8.05 -45.17
C ALA A 661 -45.13 7.10 -44.44
N GLY A 662 -45.78 6.20 -45.18
CA GLY A 662 -46.78 5.29 -44.62
C GLY A 662 -47.72 4.66 -45.65
N SER A 663 -48.64 3.84 -45.16
CA SER A 663 -49.75 3.27 -45.95
C SER A 663 -50.97 4.19 -45.90
N TYR A 664 -51.58 4.43 -47.06
CA TYR A 664 -52.78 5.25 -47.24
C TYR A 664 -53.79 4.57 -48.17
N PHE A 665 -55.01 5.09 -48.22
CA PHE A 665 -56.05 4.70 -49.17
C PHE A 665 -56.46 5.86 -50.08
N LEU A 666 -56.41 5.64 -51.38
CA LEU A 666 -56.98 6.53 -52.40
C LEU A 666 -58.45 6.14 -52.64
N SER A 667 -59.38 7.06 -52.36
CA SER A 667 -60.78 6.95 -52.76
C SER A 667 -61.00 7.67 -54.08
N TRP A 668 -61.59 6.97 -55.04
CA TRP A 668 -62.05 7.46 -56.32
C TRP A 668 -63.56 7.51 -56.32
N GLU A 669 -64.15 8.69 -56.49
CA GLU A 669 -65.59 8.90 -56.52
C GLU A 669 -66.01 9.55 -57.83
N MET A 670 -66.92 8.93 -58.57
CA MET A 670 -67.48 9.52 -59.79
C MET A 670 -68.98 9.24 -59.85
N ASN A 671 -69.78 10.30 -59.85
CA ASN A 671 -71.23 10.23 -59.61
C ASN A 671 -71.50 9.46 -58.30
N ASP A 672 -72.25 8.35 -58.35
CA ASP A 672 -72.55 7.51 -57.19
C ASP A 672 -71.56 6.33 -57.00
N ALA A 673 -70.56 6.19 -57.87
CA ALA A 673 -69.59 5.08 -57.83
C ALA A 673 -68.36 5.43 -57.00
N ARG A 674 -67.90 4.48 -56.16
CA ARG A 674 -66.69 4.62 -55.33
C ARG A 674 -65.74 3.44 -55.46
N HIS A 675 -64.44 3.69 -55.51
CA HIS A 675 -63.39 2.67 -55.52
C HIS A 675 -62.22 3.07 -54.62
N LEU A 676 -61.71 2.11 -53.84
CA LEU A 676 -60.59 2.31 -52.93
C LEU A 676 -59.36 1.55 -53.40
N GLN A 677 -58.21 2.21 -53.38
CA GLN A 677 -56.92 1.62 -53.72
C GLN A 677 -55.87 1.95 -52.65
N LYS A 678 -55.07 0.98 -52.22
CA LYS A 678 -53.94 1.23 -51.30
C LYS A 678 -52.79 1.96 -52.02
N LEU A 679 -52.22 2.96 -51.34
CA LEU A 679 -51.01 3.69 -51.75
C LEU A 679 -49.96 3.64 -50.63
N MET A 680 -48.72 3.26 -50.95
CA MET A 680 -47.58 3.33 -50.04
C MET A 680 -46.72 4.53 -50.41
N LEU A 681 -46.44 5.42 -49.45
CA LEU A 681 -45.49 6.51 -49.59
C LEU A 681 -44.23 6.18 -48.77
N THR A 682 -43.04 6.20 -49.38
CA THR A 682 -41.80 5.76 -48.70
C THR A 682 -40.99 6.91 -48.09
N GLY A 683 -41.47 8.16 -48.20
CA GLY A 683 -40.70 9.34 -47.80
C GLY A 683 -39.59 9.69 -48.81
N ARG A 684 -39.12 10.93 -48.75
CA ARG A 684 -37.90 11.37 -49.45
C ARG A 684 -36.68 11.05 -48.61
#